data_AF-A0A1C7MEE4-F1
#
_entry.id   AF-A0A1C7MEE4-F1
#
_cell.length_a   1.000
_cell.length_b   1.000
_cell.length_c   1.000
_cell.angle_alpha   90.00
_cell.angle_beta   90.00
_cell.angle_gamma   90.00
#
_symmetry.space_group_name_H-M   'P 1'
#
loop_
_entity.id
_entity.type
_entity.pdbx_description
1 polymer ?
#
loop_
_entity_poly.entity_id
_entity_poly.type
_entity_poly.pdbx_seq_one_letter_code
_entity_poly.pdbx_strand_id
1 'polypeptide(L)'
;MSAVRADFDDSVKAKLAQCFGASDAVSTLAEICPELILVYMLDVDPSLGLEYRNVFDGGLLFKQHPVLHTAMKEACGSDRFGDFRKGKSLESHYYSPSIRDAFSQKYYGRAVDALYEYLEHNNRGFRSSHRHYYARFCSIVQSSGTGKTRTMIELGNKGVIVLYMNLRAKQDSWPLRDELPARILSEDLESLTAEKYSERCCAFFTAIFRQLKIWLSAYVKLHENNYRAAVKDWQRAMDGSGIPDDVRRARGKFFKDVYDEHTKILDKRADREHWYSGYFEDALRESYRSLLDGLPQLFDKYSDDPTLVIAIDEAQCLSHVVNNTWRPSDIVCQTINTYSCVRTRTESVWVTFISSSSRIADYSAPSIIPNNLRIPVGGTMLFTPYTLLGWDQGAPPFSDDPLTDTSNSTFERLVGFGRPLWHSHLNIGYEGLLELGKEKLLNAVSFKTNDVHHVLAVIGQRFGLRLRFGHRDSAAYLEAGVSNHLLVCHSITEDRKWKYTSYPSEPFLSHVSGFLLHEQERNVVDALTCIKKKVDNGMIEIDEKGHFVSRIIWLLCKDLLLRRMHEPNSTEALYCQEVPIPQFLEMCFGESVWPEDERQKEAAKEAFKDAYVNFSHWVSMEAQICEKDRKRWCPKTWLLRHWLRTVAVQCCDDQPLIDKVIPICFKAFGGKAFDNARDQMSLIAASDKAEEPADPCSVSSITRNHHSIRCVTDLPWIAVTFDMGAKESVVRSTFSTTRLDNVNANAAENTSDEAKTSYEEETSEDETLEDDVEEDVLDEALCLRIYASGMSAQTFPFLAELPGLEHILNDIVRRAMGPPYPLPIQQHLSNVMEFGETSEEDHMAWEYGKQAL
;
A
#
# COMPACT_ATOMS: atom_id res chain seq x y z
N MET A 1 48.98 -12.93 -3.24
CA MET A 1 48.29 -13.33 -1.99
C MET A 1 47.91 -14.80 -2.09
N SER A 2 48.93 -15.66 -2.11
CA SER A 2 48.80 -17.11 -2.03
C SER A 2 49.01 -17.53 -0.58
N ALA A 3 48.21 -18.49 -0.10
CA ALA A 3 48.16 -19.06 1.25
C ALA A 3 47.15 -18.43 2.22
N VAL A 4 45.85 -18.53 1.91
CA VAL A 4 44.79 -18.96 2.87
C VAL A 4 43.61 -19.46 2.04
N ARG A 5 43.51 -20.78 1.84
CA ARG A 5 42.24 -21.49 1.61
C ARG A 5 42.52 -22.94 2.01
N ALA A 6 42.47 -23.19 3.32
CA ALA A 6 42.16 -24.53 3.78
C ALA A 6 40.76 -24.87 3.26
N ASP A 7 40.51 -26.14 2.92
CA ASP A 7 39.17 -26.58 2.56
C ASP A 7 38.20 -26.21 3.69
N PHE A 8 36.97 -25.81 3.36
CA PHE A 8 35.98 -25.42 4.36
C PHE A 8 35.74 -26.58 5.34
N ASP A 9 35.73 -27.80 4.81
CA ASP A 9 35.59 -29.02 5.60
C ASP A 9 36.74 -29.20 6.58
N ASP A 10 37.97 -28.96 6.14
CA ASP A 10 39.16 -29.06 6.99
C ASP A 10 39.15 -28.00 8.11
N SER A 11 38.62 -26.82 7.82
CA SER A 11 38.52 -25.72 8.78
C SER A 11 37.47 -25.99 9.85
N VAL A 12 36.31 -26.51 9.47
CA VAL A 12 35.24 -26.94 10.40
C VAL A 12 35.73 -28.11 11.25
N LYS A 13 36.34 -29.13 10.64
CA LYS A 13 36.91 -30.29 11.35
C LYS A 13 37.94 -29.88 12.39
N ALA A 14 38.89 -29.02 12.02
CA ALA A 14 39.92 -28.55 12.94
C ALA A 14 39.30 -27.87 14.18
N LYS A 15 38.26 -27.06 13.97
CA LYS A 15 37.57 -26.33 15.04
C LYS A 15 36.72 -27.25 15.92
N LEU A 16 36.00 -28.21 15.33
CA LEU A 16 35.24 -29.22 16.08
C LEU A 16 36.16 -30.17 16.84
N ALA A 17 37.27 -30.62 16.25
CA ALA A 17 38.26 -31.46 16.93
C ALA A 17 38.93 -30.74 18.10
N GLN A 18 39.19 -29.43 17.96
CA GLN A 18 39.72 -28.60 19.05
C GLN A 18 38.73 -28.48 20.22
N CYS A 19 37.43 -28.38 19.94
CA CYS A 19 36.41 -28.15 20.96
C CYS A 19 35.88 -29.45 21.60
N PHE A 20 35.78 -30.53 20.82
CA PHE A 20 35.06 -31.76 21.20
C PHE A 20 35.91 -33.04 21.12
N GLY A 21 37.14 -32.97 20.62
CA GLY A 21 38.04 -34.12 20.56
C GLY A 21 37.72 -35.09 19.42
N ALA A 22 37.56 -36.38 19.74
CA ALA A 22 37.43 -37.45 18.73
C ALA A 22 36.12 -37.36 17.91
N SER A 23 36.15 -37.87 16.67
CA SER A 23 35.00 -37.85 15.73
C SER A 23 33.71 -38.49 16.31
N ASP A 24 33.86 -39.49 17.18
CA ASP A 24 32.73 -40.15 17.86
C ASP A 24 31.94 -39.19 18.79
N ALA A 25 32.62 -38.20 19.39
CA ALA A 25 31.98 -37.19 20.23
C ALA A 25 31.17 -36.18 19.41
N VAL A 26 31.67 -35.80 18.23
CA VAL A 26 30.97 -34.91 17.29
C VAL A 26 29.71 -35.59 16.74
N SER A 27 29.79 -36.88 16.43
CA SER A 27 28.62 -37.67 15.98
C SER A 27 27.55 -37.77 17.06
N THR A 28 27.95 -37.97 18.32
CA THR A 28 27.04 -37.99 19.47
C THR A 28 26.40 -36.61 19.72
N LEU A 29 27.15 -35.52 19.55
CA LEU A 29 26.62 -34.17 19.65
C LEU A 29 25.64 -33.83 18.53
N ALA A 30 25.88 -34.31 17.30
CA ALA A 30 24.93 -34.17 16.21
C ALA A 30 23.59 -34.87 16.51
N GLU A 31 23.59 -35.89 17.37
CA GLU A 31 22.39 -36.60 17.81
C GLU A 31 21.59 -35.83 18.88
N ILE A 32 22.30 -35.27 19.86
CA ILE A 32 21.68 -34.77 21.09
C ILE A 32 21.54 -33.23 21.08
N CYS A 33 22.48 -32.50 20.46
CA CYS A 33 22.54 -31.03 20.40
C CYS A 33 23.17 -30.52 19.09
N PRO A 34 22.57 -30.75 17.91
CA PRO A 34 23.10 -30.32 16.60
C PRO A 34 23.30 -28.80 16.47
N GLU A 35 22.55 -28.00 17.23
CA GLU A 35 22.66 -26.54 17.30
C GLU A 35 24.05 -26.07 17.77
N LEU A 36 24.71 -26.83 18.64
CA LEU A 36 26.04 -26.49 19.13
C LEU A 36 27.05 -26.57 17.99
N ILE A 37 26.94 -27.59 17.13
CA ILE A 37 27.80 -27.80 15.95
C ILE A 37 27.57 -26.70 14.92
N LEU A 38 26.31 -26.31 14.71
CA LEU A 38 25.94 -25.22 13.80
C LEU A 38 26.62 -23.90 14.18
N VAL A 39 26.70 -23.57 15.47
CA VAL A 39 27.41 -22.37 15.96
C VAL A 39 28.89 -22.37 15.55
N TYR A 40 29.58 -23.51 15.65
CA TYR A 40 30.99 -23.59 15.23
C TYR A 40 31.17 -23.54 13.71
N MET A 41 30.19 -24.06 12.94
CA MET A 41 30.19 -23.94 11.48
C MET A 41 30.01 -22.48 11.04
N LEU A 42 29.10 -21.73 11.69
CA LEU A 42 28.89 -20.30 11.46
C LEU A 42 30.13 -19.46 11.77
N ASP A 43 30.88 -19.91 12.76
CA ASP A 43 32.12 -19.31 13.18
C ASP A 43 33.28 -19.50 12.18
N VAL A 44 33.14 -20.49 11.27
CA VAL A 44 34.06 -20.73 10.14
C VAL A 44 33.52 -20.08 8.86
N ASP A 45 32.21 -19.98 8.71
CA ASP A 45 31.54 -19.29 7.60
C ASP A 45 30.30 -18.50 8.05
N PRO A 46 30.45 -17.18 8.28
CA PRO A 46 29.34 -16.32 8.68
C PRO A 46 28.21 -16.19 7.64
N SER A 47 28.39 -16.67 6.40
CA SER A 47 27.37 -16.58 5.34
C SER A 47 26.22 -17.58 5.49
N LEU A 48 26.27 -18.50 6.46
CA LEU A 48 25.19 -19.45 6.77
C LEU A 48 24.07 -18.86 7.66
N GLY A 49 24.13 -17.57 8.02
CA GLY A 49 23.09 -16.83 8.77
C GLY A 49 23.49 -16.48 10.21
N LEU A 50 23.68 -15.20 10.54
CA LEU A 50 24.15 -14.75 11.86
C LEU A 50 23.11 -14.95 12.98
N GLU A 51 21.84 -15.05 12.62
CA GLU A 51 20.70 -15.29 13.50
C GLU A 51 20.75 -16.64 14.21
N TYR A 52 21.42 -17.66 13.63
CA TYR A 52 21.55 -18.99 14.23
C TYR A 52 22.80 -19.16 15.11
N ARG A 53 23.52 -18.06 15.38
CA ARG A 53 24.71 -18.08 16.27
C ARG A 53 24.31 -18.30 17.73
N ASN A 54 23.04 -18.07 18.07
CA ASN A 54 22.46 -18.43 19.34
C ASN A 54 22.03 -19.90 19.32
N VAL A 55 22.50 -20.66 20.30
CA VAL A 55 22.20 -22.09 20.47
C VAL A 55 20.69 -22.34 20.58
N PHE A 56 19.93 -21.41 21.19
CA PHE A 56 18.48 -21.54 21.31
C PHE A 56 17.77 -21.48 19.95
N ASP A 57 18.16 -20.54 19.10
CA ASP A 57 17.57 -20.33 17.78
C ASP A 57 17.96 -21.47 16.82
N GLY A 58 19.20 -21.96 16.91
CA GLY A 58 19.64 -23.18 16.23
C GLY A 58 18.87 -24.43 16.68
N GLY A 59 18.54 -24.54 17.98
CA GLY A 59 17.75 -25.65 18.51
C GLY A 59 16.30 -25.63 18.01
N LEU A 60 15.70 -24.44 17.87
CA LEU A 60 14.38 -24.26 17.28
C LEU A 60 14.38 -24.65 15.79
N LEU A 61 15.41 -24.25 15.05
CA LEU A 61 15.60 -24.60 13.64
C LEU A 61 15.60 -26.12 13.41
N PHE A 62 16.37 -26.90 14.17
CA PHE A 62 16.43 -28.35 14.01
C PHE A 62 15.14 -29.05 14.44
N LYS A 63 14.40 -28.51 15.41
CA LYS A 63 13.07 -29.01 15.81
C LYS A 63 12.03 -28.77 14.71
N GLN A 64 12.07 -27.62 14.06
CA GLN A 64 11.14 -27.26 12.99
C GLN A 64 11.47 -27.97 11.66
N HIS A 65 12.74 -28.36 11.45
CA HIS A 65 13.20 -29.02 10.22
C HIS A 65 14.02 -30.29 10.48
N PRO A 66 13.37 -31.45 10.69
CA PRO A 66 14.05 -32.72 10.92
C PRO A 66 15.00 -33.16 9.78
N VAL A 67 14.76 -32.66 8.55
CA VAL A 67 15.62 -32.92 7.37
C VAL A 67 16.98 -32.25 7.51
N LEU A 68 17.02 -31.03 8.08
CA LEU A 68 18.29 -30.35 8.39
C LEU A 68 19.07 -31.07 9.48
N HIS A 69 18.37 -31.60 10.49
CA HIS A 69 19.00 -32.40 11.54
C HIS A 69 19.65 -33.65 10.93
N THR A 70 18.95 -34.32 10.02
CA THR A 70 19.47 -35.50 9.30
C THR A 70 20.68 -35.16 8.44
N ALA A 71 20.62 -34.06 7.67
CA ALA A 71 21.74 -33.60 6.85
C ALA A 71 22.96 -33.21 7.69
N MET A 72 22.76 -32.60 8.87
CA MET A 72 23.83 -32.29 9.81
C MET A 72 24.47 -33.57 10.36
N LYS A 73 23.66 -34.58 10.73
CA LYS A 73 24.17 -35.90 11.15
C LYS A 73 25.00 -36.57 10.06
N GLU A 74 24.52 -36.54 8.83
CA GLU A 74 25.25 -37.09 7.67
C GLU A 74 26.57 -36.36 7.41
N ALA A 75 26.58 -35.03 7.54
CA ALA A 75 27.78 -34.23 7.40
C ALA A 75 28.80 -34.51 8.51
N CYS A 76 28.35 -34.64 9.76
CA CYS A 76 29.20 -35.04 10.89
C CYS A 76 29.74 -36.46 10.74
N GLY A 77 28.93 -37.41 10.26
CA GLY A 77 29.35 -38.81 10.08
C GLY A 77 30.21 -39.06 8.84
N SER A 78 30.12 -38.20 7.82
CA SER A 78 30.89 -38.32 6.58
C SER A 78 32.03 -37.30 6.45
N ASP A 79 32.18 -36.42 7.44
CA ASP A 79 33.23 -35.41 7.45
C ASP A 79 33.17 -34.48 6.20
N ARG A 80 31.96 -34.24 5.67
CA ARG A 80 31.69 -33.42 4.48
C ARG A 80 30.71 -32.29 4.79
N PHE A 81 31.16 -31.32 5.56
CA PHE A 81 30.36 -30.14 5.94
C PHE A 81 30.03 -29.23 4.74
N GLY A 82 30.79 -29.33 3.67
CA GLY A 82 30.63 -28.64 2.41
C GLY A 82 29.38 -29.10 1.68
N ASP A 83 28.94 -30.34 1.90
CA ASP A 83 27.69 -30.86 1.34
C ASP A 83 26.48 -30.33 2.11
N PHE A 84 26.57 -30.23 3.44
CA PHE A 84 25.59 -29.50 4.26
C PHE A 84 25.51 -28.02 3.85
N ARG A 85 26.66 -27.38 3.60
CA ARG A 85 26.76 -26.01 3.10
C ARG A 85 26.20 -25.82 1.69
N LYS A 86 26.43 -26.78 0.77
CA LYS A 86 25.93 -26.73 -0.62
C LYS A 86 24.46 -27.11 -0.74
N GLY A 87 23.97 -27.94 0.17
CA GLY A 87 22.56 -28.18 0.36
C GLY A 87 21.91 -26.87 0.80
N LYS A 88 21.27 -26.16 -0.13
CA LYS A 88 20.51 -24.92 0.09
C LYS A 88 19.33 -25.05 1.08
N SER A 89 19.33 -26.02 1.98
CA SER A 89 18.20 -26.37 2.84
C SER A 89 18.07 -25.50 4.10
N LEU A 90 19.01 -24.59 4.37
CA LEU A 90 18.80 -23.47 5.31
C LEU A 90 17.97 -22.33 4.68
N GLU A 91 17.78 -22.32 3.35
CA GLU A 91 16.92 -21.35 2.64
C GLU A 91 15.45 -21.80 2.61
N SER A 92 14.92 -22.22 3.75
CA SER A 92 13.52 -22.59 3.90
C SER A 92 12.91 -21.94 5.14
N HIS A 93 13.15 -20.65 5.37
CA HIS A 93 12.22 -19.79 6.09
C HIS A 93 12.23 -18.40 5.45
N TYR A 94 11.09 -18.07 4.83
CA TYR A 94 10.81 -16.92 3.98
C TYR A 94 11.90 -16.62 2.93
N TYR A 95 11.73 -17.18 1.73
CA TYR A 95 12.34 -16.61 0.53
C TYR A 95 11.91 -15.13 0.46
N SER A 96 12.76 -14.24 0.96
CA SER A 96 12.54 -12.81 0.87
C SER A 96 12.67 -12.45 -0.61
N PRO A 97 11.61 -11.99 -1.28
CA PRO A 97 11.70 -11.69 -2.70
C PRO A 97 12.71 -10.57 -2.90
N SER A 98 13.65 -10.75 -3.83
CA SER A 98 14.18 -9.58 -4.54
C SER A 98 13.09 -9.06 -5.49
N ILE A 99 13.20 -7.82 -5.96
CA ILE A 99 12.29 -7.29 -7.01
C ILE A 99 12.18 -8.28 -8.17
N ARG A 100 13.30 -8.89 -8.56
CA ARG A 100 13.35 -9.88 -9.63
C ARG A 100 12.50 -11.10 -9.31
N ASP A 101 12.64 -11.65 -8.10
CA ASP A 101 11.89 -12.84 -7.67
C ASP A 101 10.40 -12.52 -7.51
N ALA A 102 10.08 -11.29 -7.10
CA ALA A 102 8.71 -10.80 -6.99
C ALA A 102 7.98 -10.84 -8.35
N PHE A 103 8.66 -10.81 -9.50
CA PHE A 103 8.05 -11.05 -10.82
C PHE A 103 7.77 -12.52 -11.14
N SER A 104 8.39 -13.46 -10.42
CA SER A 104 8.19 -14.91 -10.60
C SER A 104 7.20 -15.50 -9.59
N GLN A 105 6.90 -14.78 -8.50
CA GLN A 105 5.90 -15.21 -7.51
C GLN A 105 4.48 -15.19 -8.07
N LYS A 106 3.59 -15.99 -7.46
CA LYS A 106 2.15 -16.00 -7.78
C LYS A 106 1.57 -14.59 -7.63
N TYR A 107 0.85 -14.12 -8.64
CA TYR A 107 0.11 -12.87 -8.58
C TYR A 107 -1.16 -13.03 -7.74
N TYR A 108 -1.44 -12.05 -6.88
CA TYR A 108 -2.63 -12.03 -6.01
C TYR A 108 -3.45 -10.75 -6.24
N GLY A 109 -4.77 -10.85 -6.07
CA GLY A 109 -5.71 -9.74 -6.26
C GLY A 109 -6.28 -9.64 -7.69
N ARG A 110 -7.28 -8.76 -7.86
CA ARG A 110 -8.11 -8.64 -9.07
C ARG A 110 -7.77 -7.45 -9.98
N ALA A 111 -6.67 -6.74 -9.72
CA ALA A 111 -6.30 -5.57 -10.54
C ALA A 111 -6.05 -5.91 -12.02
N VAL A 112 -5.63 -7.14 -12.33
CA VAL A 112 -5.53 -7.64 -13.71
C VAL A 112 -6.89 -7.87 -14.35
N ASP A 113 -7.88 -8.31 -13.57
CA ASP A 113 -9.26 -8.48 -14.04
C ASP A 113 -9.88 -7.11 -14.32
N ALA A 114 -9.74 -6.16 -13.39
CA ALA A 114 -10.22 -4.80 -13.57
C ALA A 114 -9.56 -4.09 -14.76
N LEU A 115 -8.27 -4.31 -15.02
CA LEU A 115 -7.59 -3.77 -16.21
C LEU A 115 -8.16 -4.39 -17.51
N TYR A 116 -8.47 -5.68 -17.50
CA TYR A 116 -9.09 -6.36 -18.64
C TYR A 116 -10.47 -5.77 -18.93
N GLU A 117 -11.33 -5.68 -17.92
CA GLU A 117 -12.68 -5.11 -18.00
C GLU A 117 -12.65 -3.64 -18.44
N TYR A 118 -11.68 -2.86 -17.93
CA TYR A 118 -11.46 -1.47 -18.36
C TYR A 118 -11.14 -1.37 -19.86
N LEU A 119 -10.27 -2.22 -20.38
CA LEU A 119 -9.93 -2.22 -21.81
C LEU A 119 -11.11 -2.69 -22.68
N GLU A 120 -11.87 -3.67 -22.21
CA GLU A 120 -13.10 -4.13 -22.86
C GLU A 120 -14.13 -2.99 -22.95
N HIS A 121 -14.40 -2.33 -21.82
CA HIS A 121 -15.30 -1.18 -21.74
C HIS A 121 -14.86 -0.05 -22.66
N ASN A 122 -13.57 0.25 -22.69
CA ASN A 122 -13.02 1.28 -23.57
C ASN A 122 -13.17 0.92 -25.05
N ASN A 123 -13.03 -0.36 -25.44
CA ASN A 123 -13.22 -0.77 -26.83
C ASN A 123 -14.68 -0.63 -27.26
N ARG A 124 -15.61 -1.01 -26.37
CA ARG A 124 -17.05 -0.76 -26.58
C ARG A 124 -17.36 0.72 -26.73
N GLY A 125 -16.77 1.55 -25.87
CA GLY A 125 -16.86 3.01 -25.94
C GLY A 125 -16.32 3.59 -27.25
N PHE A 126 -15.17 3.10 -27.72
CA PHE A 126 -14.56 3.52 -28.99
C PHE A 126 -15.41 3.15 -30.21
N ARG A 127 -16.13 2.02 -30.18
CA ARG A 127 -17.04 1.58 -31.25
C ARG A 127 -18.33 2.38 -31.30
N SER A 128 -18.74 2.99 -30.19
CA SER A 128 -19.99 3.74 -30.10
C SER A 128 -19.96 5.02 -30.93
N SER A 129 -21.04 5.29 -31.66
CA SER A 129 -21.19 6.54 -32.43
C SER A 129 -21.47 7.78 -31.58
N HIS A 130 -21.73 7.61 -30.27
CA HIS A 130 -22.16 8.68 -29.37
C HIS A 130 -21.01 9.46 -28.73
N ARG A 131 -19.82 8.85 -28.61
CA ARG A 131 -18.62 9.46 -28.05
C ARG A 131 -17.48 9.33 -29.06
N HIS A 132 -16.83 10.45 -29.39
CA HIS A 132 -15.72 10.45 -30.33
C HIS A 132 -14.40 10.41 -29.56
N TYR A 133 -13.81 9.22 -29.39
CA TYR A 133 -12.50 9.08 -28.76
C TYR A 133 -11.37 9.35 -29.77
N TYR A 134 -10.27 9.96 -29.30
CA TYR A 134 -9.15 10.36 -30.16
C TYR A 134 -8.41 9.17 -30.78
N ALA A 135 -8.07 8.15 -30.00
CA ALA A 135 -7.40 6.93 -30.47
C ALA A 135 -7.49 5.81 -29.41
N ARG A 136 -7.14 4.57 -29.78
CA ARG A 136 -7.11 3.41 -28.86
C ARG A 136 -5.83 3.40 -28.03
N PHE A 137 -5.68 4.39 -27.15
CA PHE A 137 -4.66 4.35 -26.10
C PHE A 137 -5.21 4.81 -24.76
N CYS A 138 -4.57 4.36 -23.70
CA CYS A 138 -4.83 4.78 -22.32
C CYS A 138 -3.53 4.88 -21.53
N SER A 139 -3.63 5.38 -20.30
CA SER A 139 -2.49 5.51 -19.39
C SER A 139 -2.81 4.81 -18.08
N ILE A 140 -1.84 4.10 -17.49
CA ILE A 140 -1.92 3.60 -16.11
C ILE A 140 -1.19 4.60 -15.21
N VAL A 141 -1.94 5.31 -14.37
CA VAL A 141 -1.42 6.40 -13.53
C VAL A 141 -1.50 5.99 -12.07
N GLN A 142 -0.34 5.77 -11.45
CA GLN A 142 -0.26 5.53 -10.02
C GLN A 142 1.16 5.78 -9.52
N SER A 143 1.31 6.07 -8.23
CA SER A 143 2.63 6.21 -7.59
C SER A 143 3.51 4.96 -7.71
N SER A 144 4.81 5.14 -7.46
CA SER A 144 5.80 4.07 -7.50
C SER A 144 5.44 2.92 -6.55
N GLY A 145 5.74 1.69 -6.95
CA GLY A 145 5.62 0.53 -6.06
C GLY A 145 4.24 -0.12 -5.95
N THR A 146 3.27 0.32 -6.74
CA THR A 146 1.86 -0.17 -6.73
C THR A 146 1.58 -1.33 -7.69
N GLY A 147 2.60 -1.93 -8.30
CA GLY A 147 2.42 -3.10 -9.16
C GLY A 147 1.91 -2.82 -10.59
N LYS A 148 2.02 -1.58 -11.10
CA LYS A 148 1.67 -1.20 -12.49
C LYS A 148 2.22 -2.18 -13.53
N THR A 149 3.54 -2.34 -13.53
CA THR A 149 4.28 -3.18 -14.48
C THR A 149 3.90 -4.65 -14.36
N ARG A 150 3.77 -5.15 -13.11
CA ARG A 150 3.37 -6.54 -12.87
C ARG A 150 1.95 -6.79 -13.38
N THR A 151 1.01 -5.90 -13.10
CA THR A 151 -0.38 -5.96 -13.59
C THR A 151 -0.43 -6.01 -15.12
N MET A 152 0.38 -5.21 -15.81
CA MET A 152 0.46 -5.25 -17.28
C MET A 152 1.02 -6.58 -17.80
N ILE A 153 2.07 -7.13 -17.19
CA ILE A 153 2.64 -8.41 -17.59
C ILE A 153 1.64 -9.56 -17.37
N GLU A 154 0.94 -9.54 -16.24
CA GLU A 154 -0.07 -10.54 -15.88
C GLU A 154 -1.32 -10.51 -16.76
N LEU A 155 -1.65 -9.37 -17.36
CA LEU A 155 -2.72 -9.30 -18.37
C LEU A 155 -2.52 -10.32 -19.49
N GLY A 156 -1.27 -10.65 -19.83
CA GLY A 156 -0.95 -11.68 -20.80
C GLY A 156 -1.42 -13.09 -20.41
N ASN A 157 -1.48 -13.39 -19.11
CA ASN A 157 -1.98 -14.66 -18.61
C ASN A 157 -3.50 -14.81 -18.78
N LYS A 158 -4.22 -13.72 -19.08
CA LYS A 158 -5.65 -13.75 -19.46
C LYS A 158 -5.88 -14.06 -20.95
N GLY A 159 -4.83 -14.40 -21.70
CA GLY A 159 -4.93 -14.69 -23.13
C GLY A 159 -4.85 -13.46 -24.03
N VAL A 160 -4.46 -12.30 -23.47
CA VAL A 160 -4.19 -11.06 -24.22
C VAL A 160 -2.77 -11.12 -24.77
N ILE A 161 -2.55 -10.68 -26.00
CA ILE A 161 -1.22 -10.54 -26.59
C ILE A 161 -0.59 -9.24 -26.04
N VAL A 162 0.27 -9.33 -25.01
CA VAL A 162 0.92 -8.15 -24.41
C VAL A 162 2.34 -7.96 -24.94
N LEU A 163 2.52 -6.98 -25.83
CA LEU A 163 3.85 -6.52 -26.26
C LEU A 163 4.33 -5.44 -25.28
N TYR A 164 4.93 -5.88 -24.18
CA TYR A 164 5.55 -4.99 -23.19
C TYR A 164 6.85 -4.40 -23.73
N MET A 165 7.18 -3.14 -23.42
CA MET A 165 8.44 -2.44 -23.73
C MET A 165 8.78 -1.46 -22.60
N ASN A 166 9.99 -1.54 -22.04
CA ASN A 166 10.44 -0.67 -20.97
C ASN A 166 11.48 0.36 -21.47
N LEU A 167 11.16 1.66 -21.32
CA LEU A 167 12.00 2.77 -21.77
C LEU A 167 12.93 3.36 -20.69
N ARG A 168 12.98 2.76 -19.48
CA ARG A 168 13.79 3.23 -18.35
C ARG A 168 15.22 3.57 -18.75
N ALA A 169 15.84 4.57 -18.12
CA ALA A 169 17.26 4.89 -18.28
C ALA A 169 18.17 3.65 -18.13
N LYS A 170 19.38 3.72 -18.71
CA LYS A 170 20.40 2.67 -18.66
C LYS A 170 20.93 2.51 -17.23
N GLN A 171 20.20 1.75 -16.42
CA GLN A 171 20.48 1.43 -15.03
C GLN A 171 20.12 -0.04 -14.77
N ASP A 172 20.84 -0.68 -13.86
CA ASP A 172 20.60 -2.08 -13.45
C ASP A 172 19.43 -2.16 -12.46
N SER A 173 18.21 -1.96 -12.97
CA SER A 173 16.97 -2.05 -12.20
C SER A 173 15.91 -2.84 -12.97
N TRP A 174 14.92 -3.39 -12.26
CA TRP A 174 13.94 -4.34 -12.82
C TRP A 174 12.54 -3.72 -13.02
N PRO A 175 11.79 -4.11 -14.08
CA PRO A 175 12.26 -4.88 -15.24
C PRO A 175 13.31 -4.13 -16.05
N LEU A 176 14.13 -4.88 -16.81
CA LEU A 176 15.23 -4.32 -17.59
C LEU A 176 14.72 -3.41 -18.72
N ARG A 177 15.56 -2.47 -19.14
CA ARG A 177 15.36 -1.62 -20.32
C ARG A 177 15.37 -2.45 -21.60
N ASP A 178 14.44 -2.18 -22.50
CA ASP A 178 14.50 -2.70 -23.87
C ASP A 178 15.24 -1.72 -24.77
N GLU A 179 16.52 -2.00 -25.03
CA GLU A 179 17.44 -1.05 -25.68
C GLU A 179 16.98 -0.58 -27.07
N LEU A 180 16.41 -1.48 -27.89
CA LEU A 180 16.02 -1.12 -29.27
C LEU A 180 14.75 -0.25 -29.31
N PRO A 181 13.64 -0.61 -28.63
CA PRO A 181 12.51 0.31 -28.45
C PRO A 181 12.91 1.65 -27.83
N ALA A 182 13.73 1.63 -26.77
CA ALA A 182 14.16 2.85 -26.10
C ALA A 182 15.01 3.76 -26.99
N ARG A 183 15.92 3.19 -27.79
CA ARG A 183 16.68 3.93 -28.80
C ARG A 183 15.77 4.62 -29.83
N ILE A 184 14.77 3.90 -30.35
CA ILE A 184 13.88 4.45 -31.37
C ILE A 184 13.02 5.57 -30.79
N LEU A 185 12.41 5.35 -29.62
CA LEU A 185 11.39 6.25 -29.08
C LEU A 185 11.96 7.41 -28.26
N SER A 186 13.10 7.25 -27.58
CA SER A 186 13.57 8.20 -26.57
C SER A 186 14.98 8.78 -26.80
N GLU A 187 15.79 8.20 -27.68
CA GLU A 187 17.16 8.66 -27.94
C GLU A 187 17.25 9.58 -29.18
N ASP A 188 18.27 10.45 -29.19
CA ASP A 188 18.61 11.38 -30.28
C ASP A 188 17.51 12.36 -30.71
N LEU A 189 16.53 12.63 -29.83
CA LEU A 189 15.37 13.45 -30.15
C LEU A 189 15.72 14.90 -30.51
N GLU A 190 16.73 15.48 -29.85
CA GLU A 190 17.19 16.86 -30.07
C GLU A 190 17.73 17.09 -31.49
N SER A 191 18.19 16.03 -32.16
CA SER A 191 18.70 16.08 -33.53
C SER A 191 17.60 16.04 -34.60
N LEU A 192 16.34 15.83 -34.21
CA LEU A 192 15.23 15.60 -35.13
C LEU A 192 14.27 16.78 -35.20
N THR A 193 13.63 16.90 -36.36
CA THR A 193 12.39 17.66 -36.51
C THR A 193 11.21 16.79 -36.10
N ALA A 194 10.09 17.42 -35.71
CA ALA A 194 8.84 16.74 -35.42
C ALA A 194 8.38 15.83 -36.59
N GLU A 195 8.56 16.28 -37.83
CA GLU A 195 8.24 15.50 -39.04
C GLU A 195 9.09 14.22 -39.13
N LYS A 196 10.42 14.32 -38.97
CA LYS A 196 11.31 13.15 -38.99
C LYS A 196 11.02 12.18 -37.84
N TYR A 197 10.64 12.70 -36.67
CA TYR A 197 10.22 11.85 -35.56
C TYR A 197 8.88 11.15 -35.83
N SER A 198 7.94 11.82 -36.51
CA SER A 198 6.67 11.21 -36.95
C SER A 198 6.91 10.05 -37.91
N GLU A 199 7.79 10.22 -38.90
CA GLU A 199 8.18 9.16 -39.83
C GLU A 199 8.87 8.00 -39.10
N ARG A 200 9.75 8.32 -38.14
CA ARG A 200 10.42 7.33 -37.27
C ARG A 200 9.39 6.50 -36.50
N CYS A 201 8.37 7.14 -35.91
CA CYS A 201 7.30 6.47 -35.17
C CYS A 201 6.43 5.61 -36.08
N CYS A 202 6.00 6.13 -37.24
CA CYS A 202 5.20 5.38 -38.20
C CYS A 202 5.95 4.14 -38.72
N ALA A 203 7.24 4.28 -39.05
CA ALA A 203 8.10 3.16 -39.43
C ALA A 203 8.21 2.12 -38.31
N PHE A 204 8.28 2.55 -37.05
CA PHE A 204 8.41 1.66 -35.89
C PHE A 204 7.16 0.82 -35.66
N PHE A 205 5.98 1.45 -35.63
CA PHE A 205 4.72 0.72 -35.51
C PHE A 205 4.45 -0.16 -36.75
N THR A 206 4.86 0.27 -37.95
CA THR A 206 4.80 -0.57 -39.17
C THR A 206 5.65 -1.83 -38.99
N ALA A 207 6.87 -1.70 -38.49
CA ALA A 207 7.77 -2.82 -38.23
C ALA A 207 7.19 -3.76 -37.16
N ILE A 208 6.63 -3.22 -36.07
CA ILE A 208 5.94 -4.00 -35.04
C ILE A 208 4.83 -4.84 -35.66
N PHE A 209 3.90 -4.25 -36.42
CA PHE A 209 2.77 -5.00 -36.98
C PHE A 209 3.21 -6.08 -37.97
N ARG A 210 4.23 -5.81 -38.80
CA ARG A 210 4.80 -6.81 -39.70
C ARG A 210 5.43 -7.97 -38.93
N GLN A 211 6.24 -7.68 -37.92
CA GLN A 211 6.91 -8.73 -37.15
C GLN A 211 5.93 -9.52 -36.26
N LEU A 212 4.94 -8.85 -35.65
CA LEU A 212 3.86 -9.54 -34.94
C LEU A 212 3.14 -10.53 -35.86
N LYS A 213 2.79 -10.13 -37.09
CA LYS A 213 2.15 -11.04 -38.05
C LYS A 213 3.01 -12.27 -38.33
N ILE A 214 4.31 -12.06 -38.61
CA ILE A 214 5.25 -13.14 -38.92
C ILE A 214 5.37 -14.11 -37.74
N TRP A 215 5.66 -13.58 -36.55
CA TRP A 215 5.89 -14.36 -35.35
C TRP A 215 4.62 -15.09 -34.90
N LEU A 216 3.49 -14.40 -34.76
CA LEU A 216 2.23 -15.03 -34.37
C LEU A 216 1.80 -16.11 -35.37
N SER A 217 1.97 -15.89 -36.67
CA SER A 217 1.70 -16.92 -37.68
C SER A 217 2.59 -18.15 -37.51
N ALA A 218 3.86 -17.98 -37.11
CA ALA A 218 4.76 -19.08 -36.84
C ALA A 218 4.34 -19.88 -35.60
N TYR A 219 3.95 -19.21 -34.50
CA TYR A 219 3.40 -19.86 -33.31
C TYR A 219 2.09 -20.59 -33.60
N VAL A 220 1.16 -19.99 -34.35
CA VAL A 220 -0.10 -20.63 -34.74
C VAL A 220 0.16 -21.91 -35.54
N LYS A 221 1.13 -21.88 -36.47
CA LYS A 221 1.54 -23.08 -37.23
C LYS A 221 2.19 -24.14 -36.33
N LEU A 222 3.07 -23.72 -35.41
CA LEU A 222 3.75 -24.60 -34.47
C LEU A 222 2.76 -25.37 -33.57
N HIS A 223 1.67 -24.71 -33.19
CA HIS A 223 0.60 -25.27 -32.35
C HIS A 223 -0.59 -25.80 -33.17
N GLU A 224 -0.39 -26.18 -34.44
CA GLU A 224 -1.40 -26.83 -35.29
C GLU A 224 -2.75 -26.07 -35.39
N ASN A 225 -2.68 -24.73 -35.47
CA ASN A 225 -3.83 -23.82 -35.44
C ASN A 225 -4.59 -23.75 -34.11
N ASN A 226 -4.00 -24.21 -33.02
CA ASN A 226 -4.48 -23.91 -31.66
C ASN A 226 -4.03 -22.50 -31.25
N TYR A 227 -4.86 -21.51 -31.58
CA TYR A 227 -4.61 -20.09 -31.32
C TYR A 227 -4.38 -19.77 -29.84
N ARG A 228 -5.13 -20.40 -28.93
CA ARG A 228 -4.98 -20.18 -27.48
C ARG A 228 -3.62 -20.67 -26.98
N ALA A 229 -3.19 -21.85 -27.42
CA ALA A 229 -1.86 -22.38 -27.10
C ALA A 229 -0.75 -21.51 -27.71
N ALA A 230 -0.93 -21.06 -28.96
CA ALA A 230 0.00 -20.17 -29.65
C ALA A 230 0.20 -18.84 -28.92
N VAL A 231 -0.89 -18.18 -28.50
CA VAL A 231 -0.82 -16.92 -27.73
C VAL A 231 -0.14 -17.15 -26.37
N LYS A 232 -0.49 -18.23 -25.67
CA LYS A 232 0.13 -18.57 -24.38
C LYS A 232 1.64 -18.77 -24.50
N ASP A 233 2.08 -19.45 -25.54
CA ASP A 233 3.50 -19.72 -25.78
C ASP A 233 4.26 -18.47 -26.27
N TRP A 234 3.63 -17.65 -27.10
CA TRP A 234 4.14 -16.33 -27.47
C TRP A 234 4.30 -15.42 -26.25
N GLN A 235 3.29 -15.37 -25.36
CA GLN A 235 3.32 -14.54 -24.15
C GLN A 235 4.46 -14.97 -23.23
N ARG A 236 4.68 -16.28 -23.05
CA ARG A 236 5.83 -16.80 -22.30
C ARG A 236 7.15 -16.33 -22.91
N ALA A 237 7.28 -16.37 -24.23
CA ALA A 237 8.51 -15.94 -24.92
C ALA A 237 8.73 -14.41 -24.91
N MET A 238 7.66 -13.63 -24.73
CA MET A 238 7.68 -12.16 -24.70
C MET A 238 7.55 -11.56 -23.30
N ASP A 239 7.52 -12.39 -22.25
CA ASP A 239 7.33 -11.95 -20.87
C ASP A 239 8.30 -10.80 -20.54
N GLY A 240 7.71 -9.69 -20.12
CA GLY A 240 8.41 -8.46 -19.75
C GLY A 240 9.30 -8.61 -18.53
N SER A 241 9.16 -9.69 -17.75
CA SER A 241 10.13 -10.05 -16.71
C SER A 241 11.49 -10.39 -17.32
N GLY A 242 11.55 -11.07 -18.47
CA GLY A 242 12.81 -11.58 -19.03
C GLY A 242 13.40 -12.76 -18.25
N ILE A 243 12.58 -13.49 -17.49
CA ILE A 243 12.96 -14.70 -16.75
C ILE A 243 12.21 -15.90 -17.34
N PRO A 244 12.88 -17.01 -17.66
CA PRO A 244 14.33 -17.27 -17.62
C PRO A 244 15.12 -16.71 -18.82
N ASP A 245 16.43 -16.99 -18.94
CA ASP A 245 17.30 -16.41 -19.97
C ASP A 245 16.91 -16.73 -21.42
N ASP A 246 16.17 -17.82 -21.65
CA ASP A 246 15.57 -18.15 -22.94
C ASP A 246 14.49 -17.13 -23.35
N VAL A 247 13.66 -16.66 -22.42
CA VAL A 247 12.70 -15.56 -22.62
C VAL A 247 13.44 -14.30 -23.05
N ARG A 248 14.52 -13.95 -22.33
CA ARG A 248 15.36 -12.79 -22.66
C ARG A 248 15.92 -12.87 -24.09
N ARG A 249 16.37 -14.06 -24.53
CA ARG A 249 16.87 -14.28 -25.89
C ARG A 249 15.76 -14.17 -26.94
N ALA A 250 14.60 -14.77 -26.71
CA ALA A 250 13.47 -14.72 -27.63
C ALA A 250 12.96 -13.29 -27.83
N ARG A 251 12.74 -12.58 -26.73
CA ARG A 251 12.36 -11.16 -26.69
C ARG A 251 13.40 -10.27 -27.37
N GLY A 252 14.69 -10.46 -27.05
CA GLY A 252 15.79 -9.73 -27.69
C GLY A 252 15.84 -9.95 -29.21
N LYS A 253 15.59 -11.19 -29.67
CA LYS A 253 15.50 -11.51 -31.10
C LYS A 253 14.31 -10.79 -31.76
N PHE A 254 13.14 -10.81 -31.15
CA PHE A 254 11.97 -10.13 -31.69
C PHE A 254 12.22 -8.63 -31.89
N PHE A 255 12.75 -7.94 -30.88
CA PHE A 255 13.06 -6.51 -31.02
C PHE A 255 14.17 -6.23 -32.02
N LYS A 256 15.13 -7.15 -32.19
CA LYS A 256 16.12 -7.06 -33.26
C LYS A 256 15.46 -7.15 -34.63
N ASP A 257 14.56 -8.12 -34.84
CA ASP A 257 13.83 -8.25 -36.10
C ASP A 257 12.97 -7.00 -36.40
N VAL A 258 12.36 -6.40 -35.36
CA VAL A 258 11.64 -5.11 -35.45
C VAL A 258 12.58 -3.97 -35.83
N TYR A 259 13.75 -3.87 -35.22
CA TYR A 259 14.75 -2.83 -35.51
C TYR A 259 15.31 -2.95 -36.94
N ASP A 260 15.60 -4.18 -37.39
CA ASP A 260 16.10 -4.44 -38.74
C ASP A 260 15.02 -4.06 -39.79
N GLU A 261 13.74 -4.37 -39.53
CA GLU A 261 12.64 -3.96 -40.40
C GLU A 261 12.40 -2.45 -40.38
N HIS A 262 12.48 -1.81 -39.20
CA HIS A 262 12.38 -0.37 -39.01
C HIS A 262 13.44 0.37 -39.84
N THR A 263 14.71 -0.08 -39.75
CA THR A 263 15.83 0.50 -40.49
C THR A 263 15.61 0.34 -42.00
N LYS A 264 15.20 -0.83 -42.48
CA LYS A 264 14.85 -1.06 -43.90
C LYS A 264 13.75 -0.13 -44.40
N ILE A 265 12.74 0.17 -43.58
CA ILE A 265 11.64 1.07 -43.94
C ILE A 265 12.16 2.50 -44.09
N LEU A 266 13.04 2.96 -43.19
CA LEU A 266 13.65 4.28 -43.26
C LEU A 266 14.65 4.41 -44.41
N ASP A 267 15.48 3.41 -44.67
CA ASP A 267 16.50 3.43 -45.74
C ASP A 267 15.87 3.46 -47.14
N LYS A 268 14.75 2.77 -47.35
CA LYS A 268 14.00 2.81 -48.62
C LYS A 268 13.55 4.22 -49.03
N ARG A 269 13.50 5.17 -48.08
CA ARG A 269 13.25 6.58 -48.35
C ARG A 269 14.51 7.28 -48.88
N ALA A 270 15.68 6.99 -48.31
CA ALA A 270 16.94 7.63 -48.71
C ALA A 270 17.27 7.37 -50.19
N ASP A 271 16.84 6.22 -50.72
CA ASP A 271 17.10 5.80 -52.10
C ASP A 271 16.15 6.39 -53.17
N ARG A 272 15.09 7.14 -52.80
CA ARG A 272 14.09 7.63 -53.77
C ARG A 272 13.69 9.08 -53.48
N GLU A 273 14.06 9.98 -54.37
CA GLU A 273 13.88 11.45 -54.23
C GLU A 273 12.41 11.94 -54.18
N HIS A 274 11.39 11.12 -54.46
CA HIS A 274 10.02 11.59 -54.69
C HIS A 274 8.94 10.73 -53.98
N TRP A 275 8.90 10.77 -52.65
CA TRP A 275 7.74 10.26 -51.89
C TRP A 275 6.78 11.40 -51.57
N TYR A 276 5.47 11.15 -51.70
CA TYR A 276 4.45 12.12 -51.27
C TYR A 276 4.32 12.14 -49.74
N SER A 277 3.92 13.29 -49.19
CA SER A 277 3.60 13.46 -47.77
C SER A 277 2.46 12.50 -47.39
N GLY A 278 2.76 11.46 -46.62
CA GLY A 278 1.78 10.44 -46.20
C GLY A 278 2.21 8.98 -46.36
N TYR A 279 3.31 8.69 -47.06
CA TYR A 279 3.73 7.29 -47.28
C TYR A 279 3.85 6.46 -45.99
N PHE A 280 4.51 6.99 -44.96
CA PHE A 280 4.71 6.24 -43.71
C PHE A 280 3.38 5.98 -42.99
N GLU A 281 2.43 6.92 -43.06
CA GLU A 281 1.08 6.72 -42.53
C GLU A 281 0.33 5.61 -43.30
N ASP A 282 0.50 5.56 -44.63
CA ASP A 282 -0.14 4.54 -45.46
C ASP A 282 0.47 3.15 -45.23
N ALA A 283 1.80 3.07 -45.11
CA ALA A 283 2.51 1.83 -44.75
C ALA A 283 2.09 1.32 -43.36
N LEU A 284 1.89 2.23 -42.42
CA LEU A 284 1.37 1.93 -41.08
C LEU A 284 -0.05 1.37 -41.14
N ARG A 285 -0.97 2.04 -41.86
CA ARG A 285 -2.35 1.57 -42.03
C ARG A 285 -2.41 0.22 -42.75
N GLU A 286 -1.58 0.01 -43.79
CA GLU A 286 -1.52 -1.23 -44.54
C GLU A 286 -0.98 -2.38 -43.69
N SER A 287 0.12 -2.18 -42.97
CA SER A 287 0.69 -3.20 -42.08
C SER A 287 -0.26 -3.59 -40.95
N TYR A 288 -0.97 -2.61 -40.36
CA TYR A 288 -2.01 -2.85 -39.37
C TYR A 288 -3.14 -3.71 -39.96
N ARG A 289 -3.72 -3.34 -41.10
CA ARG A 289 -4.76 -4.16 -41.78
C ARG A 289 -4.25 -5.56 -42.12
N SER A 290 -3.02 -5.66 -42.61
CA SER A 290 -2.38 -6.92 -42.99
C SER A 290 -2.22 -7.87 -41.80
N LEU A 291 -1.91 -7.34 -40.61
CA LEU A 291 -1.86 -8.13 -39.37
C LEU A 291 -3.24 -8.71 -39.04
N LEU A 292 -4.27 -7.86 -38.99
CA LEU A 292 -5.63 -8.27 -38.62
C LEU A 292 -6.21 -9.26 -39.62
N ASP A 293 -6.13 -8.97 -40.92
CA ASP A 293 -6.65 -9.84 -41.99
C ASP A 293 -5.86 -11.15 -42.13
N GLY A 294 -4.59 -11.13 -41.71
CA GLY A 294 -3.74 -12.32 -41.73
C GLY A 294 -4.05 -13.31 -40.61
N LEU A 295 -4.68 -12.86 -39.52
CA LEU A 295 -4.93 -13.64 -38.31
C LEU A 295 -6.35 -13.37 -37.74
N PRO A 296 -7.42 -13.54 -38.53
CA PRO A 296 -8.77 -13.11 -38.14
C PRO A 296 -9.35 -13.89 -36.94
N GLN A 297 -8.84 -15.09 -36.65
CA GLN A 297 -9.23 -15.86 -35.46
C GLN A 297 -8.61 -15.32 -34.17
N LEU A 298 -7.51 -14.57 -34.26
CA LEU A 298 -6.97 -13.85 -33.11
C LEU A 298 -7.65 -12.49 -32.97
N PHE A 299 -7.83 -11.78 -34.08
CA PHE A 299 -8.36 -10.43 -34.11
C PHE A 299 -9.83 -10.42 -34.52
N ASP A 300 -10.71 -10.84 -33.61
CA ASP A 300 -12.16 -10.78 -33.84
C ASP A 300 -12.65 -9.34 -33.75
N LYS A 301 -13.21 -8.85 -34.86
CA LYS A 301 -13.79 -7.51 -34.95
C LYS A 301 -15.11 -7.36 -34.20
N TYR A 302 -15.77 -8.46 -33.82
CA TYR A 302 -17.04 -8.42 -33.11
C TYR A 302 -16.87 -8.46 -31.60
N SER A 303 -15.76 -9.01 -31.09
CA SER A 303 -15.44 -9.01 -29.66
C SER A 303 -14.99 -7.63 -29.19
N ASP A 304 -15.34 -7.30 -27.94
CA ASP A 304 -14.81 -6.15 -27.23
C ASP A 304 -13.56 -6.51 -26.41
N ASP A 305 -13.27 -7.80 -26.22
CA ASP A 305 -12.17 -8.31 -25.42
C ASP A 305 -10.81 -7.75 -25.90
N PRO A 306 -9.93 -7.31 -24.98
CA PRO A 306 -8.59 -6.88 -25.36
C PRO A 306 -7.83 -8.01 -26.04
N THR A 307 -7.40 -7.77 -27.29
CA THR A 307 -6.69 -8.76 -28.10
C THR A 307 -5.18 -8.53 -28.08
N LEU A 308 -4.76 -7.30 -28.39
CA LEU A 308 -3.35 -6.91 -28.43
C LEU A 308 -3.17 -5.62 -27.63
N VAL A 309 -2.24 -5.64 -26.69
CA VAL A 309 -1.83 -4.47 -25.90
C VAL A 309 -0.34 -4.24 -26.11
N ILE A 310 0.00 -3.10 -26.69
CA ILE A 310 1.37 -2.60 -26.79
C ILE A 310 1.62 -1.72 -25.57
N ALA A 311 2.37 -2.22 -24.59
CA ALA A 311 2.64 -1.47 -23.36
C ALA A 311 3.98 -0.75 -23.45
N ILE A 312 3.97 0.56 -23.25
CA ILE A 312 5.15 1.42 -23.19
C ILE A 312 5.32 1.84 -21.73
N ASP A 313 6.21 1.17 -21.02
CA ASP A 313 6.54 1.43 -19.61
C ASP A 313 7.69 2.43 -19.48
N GLU A 314 7.72 3.11 -18.33
CA GLU A 314 8.60 4.23 -18.02
C GLU A 314 8.52 5.32 -19.10
N ALA A 315 7.29 5.58 -19.56
CA ALA A 315 7.00 6.46 -20.69
C ALA A 315 7.25 7.95 -20.42
N GLN A 316 7.58 8.36 -19.19
CA GLN A 316 7.76 9.78 -18.80
C GLN A 316 8.80 10.50 -19.65
N CYS A 317 9.78 9.79 -20.20
CA CYS A 317 10.78 10.36 -21.10
C CYS A 317 10.15 11.01 -22.35
N LEU A 318 8.95 10.59 -22.74
CA LEU A 318 8.20 11.13 -23.89
C LEU A 318 7.43 12.43 -23.57
N SER A 319 7.40 12.85 -22.30
CA SER A 319 6.67 14.05 -21.84
C SER A 319 7.46 15.35 -22.08
N HIS A 320 8.77 15.27 -22.25
CA HIS A 320 9.65 16.44 -22.33
C HIS A 320 9.50 17.17 -23.66
N VAL A 321 9.46 18.51 -23.61
CA VAL A 321 9.46 19.33 -24.83
C VAL A 321 10.87 19.32 -25.42
N VAL A 322 10.97 18.91 -26.68
CA VAL A 322 12.23 18.88 -27.44
C VAL A 322 12.41 20.22 -28.15
N ASN A 323 13.59 20.82 -28.01
CA ASN A 323 13.96 22.08 -28.63
C ASN A 323 12.91 23.20 -28.46
N ASN A 324 12.18 23.20 -27.34
CA ASN A 324 11.06 24.12 -27.05
C ASN A 324 9.96 24.18 -28.14
N THR A 325 9.85 23.17 -29.01
CA THR A 325 8.99 23.23 -30.20
C THR A 325 7.96 22.11 -30.29
N TRP A 326 8.26 20.90 -29.82
CA TRP A 326 7.36 19.75 -29.93
C TRP A 326 7.53 18.76 -28.78
N ARG A 327 6.55 17.89 -28.56
CA ARG A 327 6.60 16.81 -27.56
C ARG A 327 6.54 15.43 -28.24
N PRO A 328 7.40 14.47 -27.88
CA PRO A 328 7.39 13.12 -28.44
C PRO A 328 6.06 12.38 -28.22
N SER A 329 5.49 12.51 -27.02
CA SER A 329 4.19 11.92 -26.66
C SER A 329 3.06 12.30 -27.61
N ASP A 330 2.97 13.58 -28.03
CA ASP A 330 1.96 14.05 -28.97
C ASP A 330 2.08 13.33 -30.32
N ILE A 331 3.31 13.17 -30.83
CA ILE A 331 3.59 12.52 -32.12
C ILE A 331 3.36 11.01 -32.05
N VAL A 332 3.75 10.35 -30.95
CA VAL A 332 3.45 8.93 -30.73
C VAL A 332 1.94 8.72 -30.71
N CYS A 333 1.19 9.56 -30.01
CA CYS A 333 -0.27 9.45 -29.97
C CYS A 333 -0.94 9.75 -31.32
N GLN A 334 -0.41 10.70 -32.09
CA GLN A 334 -0.84 10.93 -33.47
C GLN A 334 -0.57 9.70 -34.36
N THR A 335 0.56 9.01 -34.16
CA THR A 335 0.88 7.75 -34.84
C THR A 335 -0.14 6.66 -34.48
N ILE A 336 -0.56 6.59 -33.21
CA ILE A 336 -1.58 5.64 -32.75
C ILE A 336 -2.95 5.94 -33.36
N ASN A 337 -3.34 7.22 -33.38
CA ASN A 337 -4.56 7.70 -34.04
C ASN A 337 -4.61 7.28 -35.52
N THR A 338 -3.47 7.36 -36.21
CA THR A 338 -3.34 7.08 -37.66
C THR A 338 -3.84 5.69 -38.07
N TYR A 339 -3.63 4.65 -37.25
CA TYR A 339 -4.16 3.31 -37.51
C TYR A 339 -5.43 3.00 -36.71
N SER A 340 -5.65 3.63 -35.55
CA SER A 340 -6.85 3.40 -34.73
C SER A 340 -8.14 3.85 -35.40
N CYS A 341 -8.10 4.95 -36.17
CA CYS A 341 -9.27 5.56 -36.80
C CYS A 341 -9.59 5.04 -38.21
N VAL A 342 -9.15 3.83 -38.54
CA VAL A 342 -9.58 3.16 -39.77
C VAL A 342 -11.05 2.76 -39.61
N ARG A 343 -11.98 3.53 -40.18
CA ARG A 343 -13.45 3.45 -39.99
C ARG A 343 -14.09 2.05 -40.14
N THR A 344 -13.41 1.10 -40.76
CA THR A 344 -13.88 -0.27 -40.97
C THR A 344 -13.33 -1.28 -39.94
N ARG A 345 -12.54 -0.83 -38.96
CA ARG A 345 -11.81 -1.69 -38.01
C ARG A 345 -12.25 -1.43 -36.57
N THR A 346 -12.68 -2.51 -35.92
CA THR A 346 -13.23 -2.54 -34.56
C THR A 346 -12.45 -3.46 -33.63
N GLU A 347 -11.43 -4.15 -34.15
CA GLU A 347 -10.54 -5.05 -33.44
C GLU A 347 -9.81 -4.35 -32.28
N SER A 348 -9.73 -5.01 -31.12
CA SER A 348 -9.24 -4.43 -29.85
C SER A 348 -7.71 -4.42 -29.77
N VAL A 349 -7.09 -3.48 -30.49
CA VAL A 349 -5.63 -3.21 -30.46
C VAL A 349 -5.35 -1.89 -29.74
N TRP A 350 -4.69 -1.99 -28.59
CA TRP A 350 -4.47 -0.88 -27.65
C TRP A 350 -3.00 -0.56 -27.48
N VAL A 351 -2.71 0.71 -27.20
CA VAL A 351 -1.44 1.14 -26.61
C VAL A 351 -1.67 1.60 -25.19
N THR A 352 -0.89 1.10 -24.23
CA THR A 352 -0.96 1.54 -22.84
C THR A 352 0.35 2.21 -22.44
N PHE A 353 0.26 3.45 -21.96
CA PHE A 353 1.40 4.16 -21.37
C PHE A 353 1.45 3.90 -19.86
N ILE A 354 2.63 3.59 -19.33
CA ILE A 354 2.83 3.29 -17.91
C ILE A 354 3.98 4.15 -17.40
N SER A 355 3.79 4.78 -16.23
CA SER A 355 4.81 5.59 -15.55
C SER A 355 4.40 5.87 -14.11
N SER A 356 5.36 6.21 -13.25
CA SER A 356 5.08 6.87 -11.97
C SER A 356 4.71 8.34 -12.13
N SER A 357 5.08 8.98 -13.24
CA SER A 357 4.76 10.38 -13.51
C SER A 357 3.28 10.54 -13.82
N SER A 358 2.58 11.36 -13.06
CA SER A 358 1.16 11.64 -13.35
C SER A 358 0.96 12.44 -14.65
N ARG A 359 2.03 12.94 -15.28
CA ARG A 359 1.96 13.66 -16.56
C ARG A 359 1.65 12.77 -17.76
N ILE A 360 1.83 11.46 -17.64
CA ILE A 360 1.35 10.54 -18.69
C ILE A 360 -0.17 10.51 -18.76
N ALA A 361 -0.84 10.97 -17.68
CA ALA A 361 -2.25 11.26 -17.73
C ALA A 361 -2.54 12.31 -18.78
N ASP A 362 -1.64 13.20 -19.18
CA ASP A 362 -1.94 14.33 -20.09
C ASP A 362 -1.52 14.07 -21.54
N TYR A 363 -1.19 12.83 -21.91
CA TYR A 363 -0.77 12.51 -23.28
C TYR A 363 -1.90 12.81 -24.25
N SER A 364 -1.59 13.66 -25.26
CA SER A 364 -2.54 14.26 -26.22
C SER A 364 -3.60 15.19 -25.64
N ALA A 365 -3.52 15.61 -24.37
CA ALA A 365 -4.38 16.68 -23.87
C ALA A 365 -4.06 17.97 -24.64
N PRO A 366 -5.07 18.73 -25.11
CA PRO A 366 -4.86 19.91 -25.93
C PRO A 366 -4.06 20.98 -25.15
N SER A 367 -2.75 20.97 -25.35
CA SER A 367 -1.85 22.03 -24.94
C SER A 367 -1.80 23.06 -26.07
N ILE A 368 -1.77 24.34 -25.73
CA ILE A 368 -1.61 25.44 -26.70
C ILE A 368 -0.22 25.30 -27.36
N ILE A 369 -0.12 24.51 -28.43
CA ILE A 369 1.07 24.43 -29.29
C ILE A 369 0.81 25.34 -30.49
N PRO A 370 1.70 26.30 -30.80
CA PRO A 370 1.55 27.14 -31.98
C PRO A 370 1.68 26.32 -33.27
N ASN A 371 0.64 26.38 -34.10
CA ASN A 371 0.60 26.20 -35.56
C ASN A 371 1.57 25.21 -36.24
N ASN A 372 0.99 24.11 -36.72
CA ASN A 372 1.17 23.45 -38.05
C ASN A 372 1.12 21.92 -37.99
N LEU A 373 1.06 21.32 -36.81
CA LEU A 373 0.77 19.90 -36.61
C LEU A 373 -0.69 19.78 -36.19
N ARG A 374 -1.46 18.92 -36.87
CA ARG A 374 -2.91 18.79 -36.73
C ARG A 374 -3.30 18.76 -35.24
N ILE A 375 -3.96 19.82 -34.79
CA ILE A 375 -4.59 19.91 -33.47
C ILE A 375 -5.54 18.70 -33.35
N PRO A 376 -5.63 18.00 -32.20
CA PRO A 376 -6.74 17.07 -31.97
C PRO A 376 -8.03 17.77 -32.39
N VAL A 377 -8.83 17.13 -33.24
CA VAL A 377 -10.08 17.73 -33.74
C VAL A 377 -10.87 18.13 -32.50
N GLY A 378 -11.11 19.43 -32.31
CA GLY A 378 -11.85 19.92 -31.16
C GLY A 378 -13.15 19.11 -31.00
N GLY A 379 -13.33 18.48 -29.85
CA GLY A 379 -14.45 17.58 -29.58
C GLY A 379 -14.12 16.10 -29.43
N THR A 380 -12.87 15.64 -29.65
CA THR A 380 -12.49 14.25 -29.34
C THR A 380 -12.11 14.06 -27.86
N MET A 381 -12.67 13.02 -27.23
CA MET A 381 -12.39 12.61 -25.85
C MET A 381 -11.13 11.73 -25.75
N LEU A 382 -10.51 11.73 -24.59
CA LEU A 382 -9.46 10.77 -24.22
C LEU A 382 -10.02 9.79 -23.20
N PHE A 383 -9.49 8.57 -23.17
CA PHE A 383 -9.86 7.61 -22.13
C PHE A 383 -9.33 8.09 -20.76
N THR A 384 -10.15 7.94 -19.73
CA THR A 384 -9.78 8.22 -18.34
C THR A 384 -8.63 7.31 -17.94
N PRO A 385 -7.53 7.81 -17.34
CA PRO A 385 -6.42 6.95 -16.93
C PRO A 385 -6.86 5.87 -15.94
N TYR A 386 -6.24 4.69 -16.03
CA TYR A 386 -6.46 3.57 -15.14
C TYR A 386 -5.65 3.74 -13.84
N THR A 387 -6.32 3.67 -12.69
CA THR A 387 -5.75 3.90 -11.35
C THR A 387 -5.90 2.71 -10.40
N LEU A 388 -6.76 1.73 -10.75
CA LEU A 388 -7.19 0.63 -9.89
C LEU A 388 -6.13 -0.48 -9.78
N LEU A 389 -5.19 -0.34 -8.86
CA LEU A 389 -4.12 -1.33 -8.62
C LEU A 389 -4.27 -2.00 -7.26
N GLY A 390 -3.67 -3.19 -7.12
CA GLY A 390 -3.79 -4.01 -5.92
C GLY A 390 -3.03 -3.46 -4.71
N TRP A 391 -3.62 -3.65 -3.54
CA TRP A 391 -3.07 -3.32 -2.22
C TRP A 391 -3.03 -4.58 -1.36
N ASP A 392 -2.18 -4.58 -0.33
CA ASP A 392 -2.08 -5.64 0.69
C ASP A 392 -1.77 -7.04 0.12
N GLN A 393 -1.17 -7.11 -1.07
CA GLN A 393 -0.83 -8.38 -1.73
C GLN A 393 0.19 -9.23 -0.96
N GLY A 394 0.98 -8.59 -0.08
CA GLY A 394 1.94 -9.24 0.81
C GLY A 394 1.42 -9.40 2.24
N ALA A 395 0.18 -8.99 2.53
CA ALA A 395 -0.36 -9.04 3.89
C ALA A 395 -0.57 -10.49 4.31
N PRO A 396 -0.29 -10.84 5.59
CA PRO A 396 -0.58 -12.16 6.07
C PRO A 396 -2.11 -12.41 6.05
N PRO A 397 -2.53 -13.67 5.90
CA PRO A 397 -3.94 -14.03 6.06
C PRO A 397 -4.51 -13.51 7.38
N PHE A 398 -5.79 -13.16 7.38
CA PHE A 398 -6.46 -12.82 8.62
C PHE A 398 -6.43 -14.03 9.56
N SER A 399 -5.99 -13.82 10.79
CA SER A 399 -5.98 -14.84 11.84
C SER A 399 -6.71 -14.29 13.07
N ASP A 400 -7.45 -15.18 13.72
CA ASP A 400 -8.13 -14.93 15.00
C ASP A 400 -7.33 -15.51 16.18
N ASP A 401 -6.08 -15.94 15.94
CA ASP A 401 -5.18 -16.43 16.98
C ASP A 401 -4.92 -15.34 18.02
N PRO A 402 -5.01 -15.65 19.33
CA PRO A 402 -4.77 -14.68 20.40
C PRO A 402 -3.49 -13.87 20.21
N LEU A 403 -3.63 -12.56 20.36
CA LEU A 403 -2.55 -11.58 20.27
C LEU A 403 -1.68 -11.69 21.53
N THR A 404 -0.46 -12.20 21.34
CA THR A 404 0.60 -12.22 22.36
C THR A 404 1.56 -11.04 22.17
N ASP A 405 2.48 -10.82 23.11
CA ASP A 405 3.36 -9.62 23.15
C ASP A 405 4.31 -9.47 21.94
N THR A 406 4.56 -10.53 21.17
CA THR A 406 5.62 -10.56 20.13
C THR A 406 5.13 -10.71 18.69
N SER A 407 3.82 -10.93 18.44
CA SER A 407 3.36 -11.37 17.11
C SER A 407 2.91 -10.28 16.13
N ASN A 408 2.60 -9.06 16.59
CA ASN A 408 1.77 -8.13 15.80
C ASN A 408 2.49 -6.89 15.25
N SER A 409 3.63 -6.52 15.83
CA SER A 409 4.47 -5.39 15.37
C SER A 409 5.71 -5.86 14.62
N THR A 410 5.78 -7.14 14.25
CA THR A 410 6.93 -7.67 13.50
C THR A 410 7.04 -6.94 12.16
N PHE A 411 8.26 -6.47 11.88
CA PHE A 411 8.58 -5.74 10.66
C PHE A 411 8.07 -6.46 9.40
N GLU A 412 8.23 -7.78 9.32
CA GLU A 412 7.79 -8.64 8.22
C GLU A 412 6.27 -8.61 7.99
N ARG A 413 5.48 -8.50 9.06
CA ARG A 413 4.03 -8.37 8.97
C ARG A 413 3.63 -6.99 8.47
N LEU A 414 4.25 -5.94 9.01
CA LEU A 414 3.92 -4.55 8.71
C LEU A 414 4.19 -4.18 7.24
N VAL A 415 5.26 -4.72 6.65
CA VAL A 415 5.62 -4.52 5.23
C VAL A 415 4.74 -5.31 4.26
N GLY A 416 3.95 -6.27 4.76
CA GLY A 416 2.94 -6.96 3.96
C GLY A 416 1.74 -6.08 3.62
N PHE A 417 1.39 -5.14 4.52
CA PHE A 417 0.32 -4.18 4.31
C PHE A 417 0.75 -3.02 3.42
N GLY A 418 -0.21 -2.45 2.70
CA GLY A 418 -0.01 -1.31 1.81
C GLY A 418 0.39 -1.73 0.40
N ARG A 419 1.26 -0.92 -0.23
CA ARG A 419 1.67 -1.20 -1.61
C ARG A 419 2.64 -2.40 -1.67
N PRO A 420 2.64 -3.18 -2.75
CA PRO A 420 3.51 -4.36 -2.90
C PRO A 420 5.03 -4.08 -2.80
N LEU A 421 5.43 -2.82 -2.97
CA LEU A 421 6.82 -2.38 -2.89
C LEU A 421 7.55 -2.91 -1.66
N TRP A 422 6.94 -2.76 -0.48
CA TRP A 422 7.60 -3.03 0.80
C TRP A 422 7.93 -4.52 0.93
N HIS A 423 6.92 -5.36 0.77
CA HIS A 423 7.08 -6.82 0.78
C HIS A 423 8.03 -7.32 -0.32
N SER A 424 7.98 -6.73 -1.53
CA SER A 424 8.86 -7.13 -2.65
C SER A 424 10.35 -6.80 -2.46
N HIS A 425 10.69 -6.04 -1.41
CA HIS A 425 12.05 -5.67 -1.05
C HIS A 425 12.44 -6.20 0.34
N LEU A 426 11.71 -7.17 0.90
CA LEU A 426 11.99 -7.67 2.25
C LEU A 426 13.43 -8.16 2.43
N ASN A 427 14.05 -8.60 1.33
CA ASN A 427 15.41 -9.15 1.30
C ASN A 427 16.52 -8.15 1.61
N ILE A 428 16.25 -6.84 1.54
CA ILE A 428 17.25 -5.81 1.88
C ILE A 428 17.30 -5.51 3.39
N GLY A 429 16.43 -6.15 4.18
CA GLY A 429 16.32 -5.98 5.63
C GLY A 429 15.68 -4.65 6.05
N TYR A 430 15.46 -4.49 7.35
CA TYR A 430 14.81 -3.31 7.94
C TYR A 430 15.52 -2.01 7.57
N GLU A 431 16.83 -1.91 7.81
CA GLU A 431 17.59 -0.67 7.57
C GLU A 431 17.60 -0.27 6.09
N GLY A 432 17.80 -1.23 5.19
CA GLY A 432 17.75 -0.96 3.75
C GLY A 432 16.36 -0.50 3.30
N LEU A 433 15.30 -1.08 3.87
CA LEU A 433 13.93 -0.70 3.55
C LEU A 433 13.53 0.64 4.14
N LEU A 434 14.02 0.97 5.34
CA LEU A 434 13.84 2.27 5.98
C LEU A 434 14.45 3.37 5.11
N GLU A 435 15.70 3.21 4.66
CA GLU A 435 16.35 4.16 3.75
C GLU A 435 15.61 4.27 2.41
N LEU A 436 15.19 3.14 1.81
CA LEU A 436 14.37 3.15 0.60
C LEU A 436 13.04 3.90 0.80
N GLY A 437 12.41 3.72 1.95
CA GLY A 437 11.19 4.41 2.35
C GLY A 437 11.39 5.92 2.44
N LYS A 438 12.47 6.37 3.10
CA LYS A 438 12.83 7.79 3.22
C LYS A 438 13.06 8.42 1.84
N GLU A 439 13.90 7.79 1.03
CA GLU A 439 14.22 8.28 -0.32
C GLU A 439 12.98 8.38 -1.19
N LYS A 440 12.08 7.39 -1.13
CA LYS A 440 10.87 7.37 -1.96
C LYS A 440 9.78 8.33 -1.48
N LEU A 441 9.61 8.51 -0.16
CA LEU A 441 8.63 9.45 0.39
C LEU A 441 9.06 10.91 0.14
N LEU A 442 10.36 11.19 0.23
CA LEU A 442 10.90 12.54 0.11
C LEU A 442 11.34 12.90 -1.31
N ASN A 443 11.70 11.91 -2.14
CA ASN A 443 12.48 12.11 -3.37
C ASN A 443 13.76 12.94 -3.10
N ALA A 444 14.37 12.67 -1.94
CA ALA A 444 15.56 13.33 -1.44
C ALA A 444 16.26 12.45 -0.40
N VAL A 445 17.52 12.76 -0.12
CA VAL A 445 18.35 12.03 0.86
C VAL A 445 17.94 12.34 2.31
N SER A 446 17.37 13.51 2.57
CA SER A 446 17.02 13.93 3.94
C SER A 446 15.77 14.77 4.01
N PHE A 447 15.10 14.71 5.17
CA PHE A 447 13.91 15.51 5.43
C PHE A 447 14.27 16.99 5.60
N LYS A 448 13.43 17.86 5.03
CA LYS A 448 13.65 19.30 4.98
C LYS A 448 12.34 19.98 5.30
N THR A 449 12.25 20.57 6.49
CA THR A 449 11.02 21.23 6.98
C THR A 449 10.69 22.51 6.22
N ASN A 450 11.65 23.08 5.49
CA ASN A 450 11.42 24.21 4.57
C ASN A 450 10.93 23.77 3.18
N ASP A 451 10.98 22.48 2.85
CA ASP A 451 10.37 21.93 1.65
C ASP A 451 8.92 21.53 1.96
N VAL A 452 7.98 22.27 1.37
CA VAL A 452 6.55 22.04 1.57
C VAL A 452 6.11 20.64 1.11
N HIS A 453 6.69 20.10 0.04
CA HIS A 453 6.30 18.78 -0.45
C HIS A 453 6.75 17.67 0.51
N HIS A 454 7.94 17.81 1.10
CA HIS A 454 8.42 16.91 2.14
C HIS A 454 7.48 16.92 3.35
N VAL A 455 7.13 18.13 3.84
CA VAL A 455 6.23 18.28 5.00
C VAL A 455 4.86 17.70 4.71
N LEU A 456 4.27 17.98 3.55
CA LEU A 456 2.96 17.43 3.18
C LEU A 456 2.98 15.91 3.04
N ALA A 457 4.08 15.33 2.55
CA ALA A 457 4.21 13.87 2.43
C ALA A 457 4.30 13.18 3.79
N VAL A 458 5.18 13.69 4.68
CA VAL A 458 5.38 13.17 6.03
C VAL A 458 4.09 13.32 6.86
N ILE A 459 3.53 14.52 6.93
CA ILE A 459 2.32 14.76 7.72
C ILE A 459 1.10 14.07 7.07
N GLY A 460 1.01 14.05 5.74
CA GLY A 460 -0.09 13.44 5.00
C GLY A 460 -0.23 11.95 5.27
N GLN A 461 0.89 11.21 5.29
CA GLN A 461 0.90 9.77 5.59
C GLN A 461 0.37 9.42 6.98
N ARG A 462 0.52 10.31 7.96
CA ARG A 462 0.25 9.98 9.37
C ARG A 462 -1.03 10.60 9.92
N PHE A 463 -1.34 11.82 9.51
CA PHE A 463 -2.39 12.61 10.16
C PHE A 463 -3.65 12.77 9.29
N GLY A 464 -3.74 12.10 8.14
CA GLY A 464 -4.91 12.13 7.26
C GLY A 464 -5.27 13.55 6.80
N LEU A 465 -4.34 14.22 6.13
CA LEU A 465 -4.52 15.58 5.60
C LEU A 465 -5.56 15.61 4.46
N ARG A 466 -6.50 16.56 4.51
CA ARG A 466 -7.41 16.88 3.40
C ARG A 466 -6.92 18.15 2.70
N LEU A 467 -6.59 18.02 1.42
CA LEU A 467 -6.13 19.13 0.59
C LEU A 467 -7.31 19.77 -0.14
N ARG A 468 -7.35 21.10 -0.16
CA ARG A 468 -8.46 21.83 -0.77
C ARG A 468 -8.52 21.61 -2.27
N PHE A 469 -9.68 21.15 -2.72
CA PHE A 469 -9.96 20.99 -4.14
C PHE A 469 -10.03 22.36 -4.84
N GLY A 470 -9.40 22.49 -6.00
CA GLY A 470 -9.36 23.76 -6.75
C GLY A 470 -8.36 24.79 -6.26
N HIS A 471 -7.70 24.58 -5.12
CA HIS A 471 -6.60 25.45 -4.70
C HIS A 471 -5.35 25.20 -5.57
N ARG A 472 -4.71 26.27 -6.06
CA ARG A 472 -3.56 26.19 -6.98
C ARG A 472 -2.39 25.38 -6.41
N ASP A 473 -2.01 25.66 -5.16
CA ASP A 473 -0.91 24.93 -4.50
C ASP A 473 -1.28 23.47 -4.26
N SER A 474 -2.57 23.18 -4.01
CA SER A 474 -3.04 21.79 -3.85
C SER A 474 -2.87 21.05 -5.16
N ALA A 475 -3.40 21.58 -6.27
CA ALA A 475 -3.26 20.96 -7.58
C ALA A 475 -1.79 20.71 -7.97
N ALA A 476 -0.90 21.68 -7.68
CA ALA A 476 0.53 21.54 -7.92
C ALA A 476 1.15 20.40 -7.09
N TYR A 477 0.81 20.32 -5.80
CA TYR A 477 1.28 19.23 -4.94
C TYR A 477 0.67 17.88 -5.33
N LEU A 478 -0.60 17.79 -5.73
CA LEU A 478 -1.21 16.52 -6.13
C LEU A 478 -0.50 15.90 -7.33
N GLU A 479 -0.12 16.71 -8.33
CA GLU A 479 0.64 16.24 -9.49
C GLU A 479 2.05 15.74 -9.10
N ALA A 480 2.76 16.54 -8.29
CA ALA A 480 4.11 16.23 -7.83
C ALA A 480 4.12 15.05 -6.83
N GLY A 481 3.13 14.98 -5.96
CA GLY A 481 2.98 14.02 -4.88
C GLY A 481 2.84 12.60 -5.40
N VAL A 482 2.03 12.39 -6.44
CA VAL A 482 1.87 11.07 -7.07
C VAL A 482 3.19 10.59 -7.67
N SER A 483 3.93 11.51 -8.29
CA SER A 483 5.14 11.19 -9.03
C SER A 483 6.37 11.00 -8.11
N ASN A 484 6.47 11.80 -7.06
CA ASN A 484 7.69 11.98 -6.29
C ASN A 484 7.54 11.68 -4.79
N HIS A 485 6.32 11.59 -4.25
CA HIS A 485 6.12 11.49 -2.80
C HIS A 485 5.17 10.36 -2.40
N LEU A 486 5.07 9.31 -3.23
CA LEU A 486 4.26 8.10 -2.99
C LEU A 486 2.75 8.35 -2.81
N LEU A 487 2.23 9.56 -3.05
CA LEU A 487 0.81 9.86 -2.94
C LEU A 487 0.01 8.99 -3.92
N VAL A 488 -1.11 8.43 -3.50
CA VAL A 488 -1.90 7.53 -4.34
C VAL A 488 -2.95 8.31 -5.09
N CYS A 489 -3.12 8.00 -6.37
CA CYS A 489 -4.17 8.54 -7.22
C CYS A 489 -5.32 7.54 -7.31
N HIS A 490 -6.47 7.88 -6.75
CA HIS A 490 -7.65 7.02 -6.74
C HIS A 490 -8.45 7.18 -8.02
N SER A 491 -8.68 8.42 -8.44
CA SER A 491 -9.43 8.73 -9.67
C SER A 491 -8.96 10.03 -10.31
N ILE A 492 -9.25 10.17 -11.60
CA ILE A 492 -8.96 11.36 -12.41
C ILE A 492 -10.21 11.68 -13.23
N THR A 493 -10.63 12.95 -13.31
CA THR A 493 -11.78 13.33 -14.15
C THR A 493 -11.52 13.07 -15.63
N GLU A 494 -12.60 12.89 -16.42
CA GLU A 494 -12.49 12.75 -17.89
C GLU A 494 -11.76 13.94 -18.54
N ASP A 495 -11.91 15.15 -17.98
CA ASP A 495 -11.23 16.37 -18.46
C ASP A 495 -9.79 16.54 -17.91
N ARG A 496 -9.33 15.59 -17.09
CA ARG A 496 -7.98 15.49 -16.50
C ARG A 496 -7.56 16.63 -15.58
N LYS A 497 -8.46 17.56 -15.28
CA LYS A 497 -8.16 18.72 -14.42
C LYS A 497 -8.11 18.35 -12.95
N TRP A 498 -8.80 17.30 -12.56
CA TRP A 498 -9.00 16.95 -11.17
C TRP A 498 -8.51 15.54 -10.90
N LYS A 499 -7.84 15.39 -9.75
CA LYS A 499 -7.28 14.13 -9.27
C LYS A 499 -7.75 13.95 -7.83
N TYR A 500 -8.36 12.81 -7.53
CA TYR A 500 -8.62 12.40 -6.15
C TYR A 500 -7.45 11.57 -5.67
N THR A 501 -6.87 11.96 -4.54
CA THR A 501 -5.62 11.37 -4.05
C THR A 501 -5.60 11.30 -2.54
N SER A 502 -4.97 10.28 -1.99
CA SER A 502 -4.66 10.24 -0.56
C SER A 502 -3.39 9.44 -0.28
N TYR A 503 -2.96 9.48 0.99
CA TYR A 503 -2.04 8.50 1.53
C TYR A 503 -2.86 7.37 2.16
N PRO A 504 -2.89 6.16 1.58
CA PRO A 504 -3.63 5.05 2.16
C PRO A 504 -2.93 4.49 3.40
N SER A 505 -3.61 3.55 4.06
CA SER A 505 -3.05 2.87 5.22
C SER A 505 -1.85 2.01 4.84
N GLU A 506 -0.66 2.47 5.22
CA GLU A 506 0.61 1.77 5.00
C GLU A 506 1.43 1.83 6.28
N PRO A 507 1.33 0.82 7.17
CA PRO A 507 1.93 0.87 8.51
C PRO A 507 3.44 1.14 8.46
N PHE A 508 4.15 0.47 7.55
CA PHE A 508 5.57 0.68 7.34
C PHE A 508 5.90 2.12 6.88
N LEU A 509 5.14 2.67 5.93
CA LEU A 509 5.37 4.04 5.46
C LEU A 509 5.03 5.08 6.54
N SER A 510 4.02 4.80 7.38
CA SER A 510 3.69 5.59 8.56
C SER A 510 4.81 5.55 9.60
N HIS A 511 5.47 4.40 9.77
CA HIS A 511 6.68 4.29 10.59
C HIS A 511 7.83 5.13 10.03
N VAL A 512 8.11 5.04 8.73
CA VAL A 512 9.13 5.87 8.04
C VAL A 512 8.85 7.36 8.26
N SER A 513 7.59 7.78 8.09
CA SER A 513 7.19 9.16 8.34
C SER A 513 7.41 9.59 9.80
N GLY A 514 7.09 8.73 10.77
CA GLY A 514 7.36 8.99 12.18
C GLY A 514 8.84 9.13 12.47
N PHE A 515 9.67 8.29 11.86
CA PHE A 515 11.13 8.37 11.96
C PHE A 515 11.65 9.73 11.47
N LEU A 516 11.23 10.16 10.27
CA LEU A 516 11.64 11.44 9.69
C LEU A 516 11.17 12.64 10.53
N LEU A 517 9.94 12.59 11.04
CA LEU A 517 9.35 13.67 11.82
C LEU A 517 10.07 13.89 13.16
N HIS A 518 10.64 12.84 13.76
CA HIS A 518 11.36 12.89 15.04
C HIS A 518 12.88 12.71 14.90
N GLU A 519 13.41 12.76 13.68
CA GLU A 519 14.86 12.64 13.41
C GLU A 519 15.65 13.79 14.05
N GLN A 520 15.09 15.00 14.01
CA GLN A 520 15.65 16.18 14.67
C GLN A 520 14.62 16.79 15.63
N GLU A 521 15.09 17.32 16.76
CA GLU A 521 14.25 17.87 17.83
C GLU A 521 13.24 18.93 17.35
N ARG A 522 13.62 19.74 16.36
CA ARG A 522 12.76 20.81 15.81
C ARG A 522 11.83 20.37 14.69
N ASN A 523 11.99 19.16 14.14
CA ASN A 523 11.26 18.74 12.95
C ASN A 523 9.74 18.80 13.12
N VAL A 524 9.22 18.36 14.28
CA VAL A 524 7.79 18.42 14.61
C VAL A 524 7.26 19.85 14.55
N VAL A 525 7.92 20.77 15.27
CA VAL A 525 7.48 22.17 15.39
C VAL A 525 7.61 22.89 14.05
N ASP A 526 8.70 22.69 13.32
CA ASP A 526 8.94 23.34 12.03
C ASP A 526 7.99 22.82 10.93
N ALA A 527 7.74 21.51 10.90
CA ALA A 527 6.78 20.90 9.99
C ALA A 527 5.36 21.41 10.26
N LEU A 528 4.91 21.43 11.52
CA LEU A 528 3.59 21.94 11.87
C LEU A 528 3.46 23.46 11.68
N THR A 529 4.56 24.21 11.83
CA THR A 529 4.60 25.63 11.43
C THR A 529 4.38 25.79 9.92
N CYS A 530 4.96 24.92 9.10
CA CYS A 530 4.73 24.90 7.65
C CYS A 530 3.28 24.54 7.33
N ILE A 531 2.70 23.52 7.98
CA ILE A 531 1.28 23.14 7.85
C ILE A 531 0.37 24.31 8.22
N LYS A 532 0.62 25.00 9.33
CA LYS A 532 -0.14 26.17 9.76
C LYS A 532 -0.18 27.27 8.69
N LYS A 533 0.95 27.54 8.01
CA LYS A 533 0.97 28.49 6.88
C LYS A 533 0.10 28.03 5.70
N LYS A 534 0.00 26.73 5.44
CA LYS A 534 -0.84 26.13 4.39
C LYS A 534 -2.31 26.03 4.78
N VAL A 535 -2.60 26.01 6.06
CA VAL A 535 -3.94 26.22 6.60
C VAL A 535 -4.35 27.68 6.40
N ASP A 536 -3.49 28.63 6.79
CA ASP A 536 -3.78 30.07 6.71
C ASP A 536 -4.08 30.52 5.27
N ASN A 537 -3.35 29.97 4.29
CA ASN A 537 -3.56 30.30 2.88
C ASN A 537 -4.71 29.52 2.22
N GLY A 538 -5.36 28.60 2.94
CA GLY A 538 -6.52 27.83 2.48
C GLY A 538 -6.17 26.63 1.59
N MET A 539 -4.90 26.19 1.54
CA MET A 539 -4.50 24.98 0.83
C MET A 539 -4.97 23.70 1.54
N ILE A 540 -4.91 23.68 2.87
CA ILE A 540 -5.34 22.55 3.70
C ILE A 540 -6.73 22.84 4.23
N GLU A 541 -7.63 21.88 4.07
CA GLU A 541 -8.96 21.93 4.67
C GLU A 541 -8.84 21.53 6.14
N ILE A 542 -9.47 22.33 7.01
CA ILE A 542 -9.68 21.98 8.40
C ILE A 542 -11.18 21.91 8.61
N ASP A 543 -11.60 20.83 9.25
CA ASP A 543 -12.94 20.65 9.79
C ASP A 543 -13.32 21.76 10.78
N GLU A 544 -14.62 22.07 10.88
CA GLU A 544 -15.14 23.17 11.70
C GLU A 544 -14.99 22.94 13.23
N LYS A 545 -14.45 21.78 13.63
CA LYS A 545 -14.40 21.29 15.03
C LYS A 545 -12.99 20.92 15.52
N GLY A 546 -11.95 21.17 14.73
CA GLY A 546 -10.56 20.95 15.15
C GLY A 546 -10.10 19.48 15.17
N HIS A 547 -10.76 18.58 14.42
CA HIS A 547 -10.37 17.17 14.31
C HIS A 547 -8.97 16.95 13.78
N PHE A 548 -8.45 17.89 13.00
CA PHE A 548 -7.05 17.82 12.63
C PHE A 548 -6.10 17.96 13.84
N VAL A 549 -6.42 18.83 14.81
CA VAL A 549 -5.55 19.10 15.97
C VAL A 549 -5.58 17.96 16.99
N SER A 550 -6.75 17.41 17.29
CA SER A 550 -6.85 16.26 18.20
C SER A 550 -6.14 15.02 17.65
N ARG A 551 -6.16 14.79 16.32
CA ARG A 551 -5.36 13.73 15.67
C ARG A 551 -3.85 13.94 15.84
N ILE A 552 -3.39 15.18 15.79
CA ILE A 552 -1.99 15.53 16.07
C ILE A 552 -1.64 15.18 17.52
N ILE A 553 -2.48 15.57 18.48
CA ILE A 553 -2.26 15.31 19.90
C ILE A 553 -2.11 13.82 20.17
N TRP A 554 -3.13 13.03 19.81
CA TRP A 554 -3.14 11.59 20.09
C TRP A 554 -1.89 10.89 19.58
N LEU A 555 -1.49 11.18 18.34
CA LEU A 555 -0.40 10.48 17.69
C LEU A 555 0.98 10.96 18.19
N LEU A 556 1.17 12.27 18.40
CA LEU A 556 2.43 12.78 18.95
C LEU A 556 2.65 12.34 20.40
N CYS A 557 1.59 12.25 21.23
CA CYS A 557 1.69 11.67 22.57
C CYS A 557 2.26 10.26 22.53
N LYS A 558 1.71 9.41 21.64
CA LYS A 558 2.17 8.02 21.48
C LYS A 558 3.64 7.98 21.04
N ASP A 559 4.01 8.79 20.05
CA ASP A 559 5.38 8.84 19.55
C ASP A 559 6.39 9.19 20.64
N LEU A 560 6.10 10.23 21.43
CA LEU A 560 6.97 10.66 22.51
C LEU A 560 7.06 9.61 23.63
N LEU A 561 5.95 8.94 23.94
CA LEU A 561 5.96 7.83 24.91
C LEU A 561 6.85 6.69 24.43
N LEU A 562 6.72 6.27 23.17
CA LEU A 562 7.56 5.22 22.59
C LEU A 562 9.05 5.55 22.67
N ARG A 563 9.43 6.81 22.43
CA ARG A 563 10.83 7.27 22.54
C ARG A 563 11.35 7.33 23.98
N ARG A 564 10.46 7.31 24.99
CA ARG A 564 10.85 7.18 26.40
C ARG A 564 10.99 5.72 26.81
N MET A 565 10.13 4.87 26.28
CA MET A 565 10.11 3.44 26.60
C MET A 565 11.22 2.66 25.90
N HIS A 566 11.64 3.12 24.72
CA HIS A 566 12.56 2.40 23.85
C HIS A 566 13.67 3.31 23.33
N GLU A 567 14.82 2.69 23.03
CA GLU A 567 15.89 3.33 22.28
C GLU A 567 15.52 3.42 20.79
N PRO A 568 15.41 4.63 20.20
CA PRO A 568 14.82 4.77 18.87
C PRO A 568 15.58 4.10 17.72
N ASN A 569 16.90 3.95 17.86
CA ASN A 569 17.77 3.39 16.82
C ASN A 569 17.96 1.87 16.92
N SER A 570 17.50 1.23 17.99
CA SER A 570 17.64 -0.21 18.21
C SER A 570 16.32 -0.98 18.11
N THR A 571 15.20 -0.26 17.95
CA THR A 571 13.87 -0.85 17.89
C THR A 571 13.31 -0.80 16.47
N GLU A 572 13.18 -1.97 15.84
CA GLU A 572 12.53 -2.06 14.53
C GLU A 572 11.08 -1.61 14.60
N ALA A 573 10.67 -0.85 13.59
CA ALA A 573 9.30 -0.38 13.44
C ALA A 573 8.74 0.36 14.68
N LEU A 574 9.59 1.07 15.44
CA LEU A 574 9.26 1.77 16.71
C LEU A 574 7.86 2.38 16.76
N TYR A 575 7.50 3.26 15.81
CA TYR A 575 6.21 3.96 15.79
C TYR A 575 4.97 3.06 15.58
N CYS A 576 5.17 1.79 15.22
CA CYS A 576 4.13 0.74 15.10
C CYS A 576 4.09 -0.19 16.33
N GLN A 577 4.86 0.09 17.38
CA GLN A 577 4.80 -0.66 18.63
C GLN A 577 3.58 -0.23 19.46
N GLU A 578 3.05 -1.17 20.23
CA GLU A 578 1.95 -0.94 21.18
C GLU A 578 2.45 -0.26 22.45
N VAL A 579 1.59 0.51 23.12
CA VAL A 579 1.88 1.13 24.42
C VAL A 579 0.76 0.87 25.44
N PRO A 580 1.07 0.73 26.74
CA PRO A 580 0.07 0.55 27.77
C PRO A 580 -0.86 1.76 27.87
N ILE A 581 -2.18 1.52 27.95
CA ILE A 581 -3.20 2.56 28.10
C ILE A 581 -2.91 3.49 29.28
N PRO A 582 -2.59 2.99 30.51
CA PRO A 582 -2.36 3.89 31.63
C PRO A 582 -1.24 4.91 31.38
N GLN A 583 -0.12 4.45 30.83
CA GLN A 583 1.02 5.34 30.51
C GLN A 583 0.68 6.29 29.36
N PHE A 584 -0.08 5.82 28.37
CA PHE A 584 -0.51 6.64 27.25
C PHE A 584 -1.47 7.76 27.66
N LEU A 585 -2.44 7.47 28.52
CA LEU A 585 -3.37 8.47 29.06
C LEU A 585 -2.66 9.49 29.95
N GLU A 586 -1.75 9.04 30.82
CA GLU A 586 -0.93 9.94 31.66
C GLU A 586 0.00 10.81 30.81
N MET A 587 0.57 10.27 29.71
CA MET A 587 1.35 11.07 28.76
C MET A 587 0.50 12.13 28.05
N CYS A 588 -0.76 11.79 27.71
CA CYS A 588 -1.64 12.69 26.98
C CYS A 588 -2.23 13.79 27.88
N PHE A 589 -2.74 13.45 29.05
CA PHE A 589 -3.57 14.32 29.89
C PHE A 589 -3.00 14.57 31.30
N GLY A 590 -1.84 14.01 31.63
CA GLY A 590 -1.25 14.06 32.97
C GLY A 590 -1.94 13.13 33.98
N GLU A 591 -1.51 13.19 35.24
CA GLU A 591 -2.13 12.41 36.33
C GLU A 591 -3.60 12.78 36.57
N SER A 592 -4.03 13.98 36.15
CA SER A 592 -5.42 14.46 36.21
C SER A 592 -6.39 13.71 35.30
N VAL A 593 -5.90 12.79 34.45
CA VAL A 593 -6.77 11.95 33.62
C VAL A 593 -7.61 10.98 34.42
N TRP A 594 -7.16 10.63 35.63
CA TRP A 594 -7.85 9.68 36.48
C TRP A 594 -8.89 10.39 37.36
N PRO A 595 -10.01 9.71 37.71
CA PRO A 595 -11.04 10.32 38.55
C PRO A 595 -10.47 10.86 39.87
N GLU A 596 -11.00 12.00 40.35
CA GLU A 596 -10.57 12.57 41.64
C GLU A 596 -10.96 11.66 42.82
N ASP A 597 -12.04 10.89 42.69
CA ASP A 597 -12.42 9.87 43.66
C ASP A 597 -11.45 8.69 43.60
N GLU A 598 -10.72 8.44 44.69
CA GLU A 598 -9.68 7.40 44.74
C GLU A 598 -10.24 5.99 44.46
N ARG A 599 -11.50 5.71 44.81
CA ARG A 599 -12.10 4.39 44.56
C ARG A 599 -12.38 4.18 43.07
N GLN A 600 -12.89 5.22 42.39
CA GLN A 600 -13.03 5.22 40.93
C GLN A 600 -11.68 5.15 40.22
N LYS A 601 -10.67 5.87 40.71
CA LYS A 601 -9.32 5.88 40.16
C LYS A 601 -8.65 4.51 40.21
N GLU A 602 -8.64 3.87 41.38
CA GLU A 602 -8.10 2.51 41.51
C GLU A 602 -8.86 1.50 40.64
N ALA A 603 -10.19 1.59 40.60
CA ALA A 603 -11.01 0.74 39.72
C ALA A 603 -10.69 0.95 38.23
N ALA A 604 -10.51 2.19 37.78
CA ALA A 604 -10.15 2.50 36.40
C ALA A 604 -8.74 1.99 36.06
N LYS A 605 -7.75 2.24 36.92
CA LYS A 605 -6.37 1.78 36.71
C LYS A 605 -6.30 0.25 36.64
N GLU A 606 -6.99 -0.44 37.55
CA GLU A 606 -7.07 -1.89 37.55
C GLU A 606 -7.78 -2.43 36.29
N ALA A 607 -8.88 -1.80 35.86
CA ALA A 607 -9.63 -2.22 34.68
C ALA A 607 -8.80 -2.16 33.39
N PHE A 608 -7.86 -1.21 33.27
CA PHE A 608 -7.04 -1.00 32.07
C PHE A 608 -5.58 -1.44 32.21
N LYS A 609 -5.21 -2.16 33.27
CA LYS A 609 -3.80 -2.52 33.56
C LYS A 609 -3.12 -3.35 32.45
N ASP A 610 -3.89 -4.23 31.80
CA ASP A 610 -3.45 -5.13 30.73
C ASP A 610 -3.97 -4.67 29.35
N ALA A 611 -4.33 -3.39 29.23
CA ALA A 611 -4.87 -2.78 28.02
C ALA A 611 -3.83 -1.95 27.28
N TYR A 612 -3.83 -2.05 25.95
CA TYR A 612 -2.83 -1.44 25.08
C TYR A 612 -3.49 -0.71 23.91
N VAL A 613 -2.80 0.30 23.38
CA VAL A 613 -3.12 0.94 22.09
C VAL A 613 -1.99 0.75 21.10
N ASN A 614 -2.35 0.52 19.83
CA ASN A 614 -1.39 0.49 18.75
C ASN A 614 -1.91 1.19 17.50
N PHE A 615 -1.45 2.42 17.28
CA PHE A 615 -1.70 3.14 16.04
C PHE A 615 -0.50 4.00 15.63
N SER A 616 -0.17 4.04 14.34
CA SER A 616 0.95 4.80 13.77
C SER A 616 0.48 5.93 12.85
N HIS A 617 -0.79 5.89 12.44
CA HIS A 617 -1.42 6.85 11.53
C HIS A 617 -2.95 6.83 11.64
N TRP A 618 -3.57 7.84 11.01
CA TRP A 618 -5.00 8.03 10.88
C TRP A 618 -5.50 7.71 9.47
N VAL A 619 -6.64 7.04 9.38
CA VAL A 619 -7.44 6.91 8.15
C VAL A 619 -8.79 7.60 8.32
N SER A 620 -9.39 8.07 7.24
CA SER A 620 -10.74 8.66 7.26
C SER A 620 -11.74 7.68 6.65
N MET A 621 -12.90 7.54 7.28
CA MET A 621 -14.03 6.79 6.73
C MET A 621 -14.86 7.68 5.81
N GLU A 622 -15.35 7.09 4.72
CA GLU A 622 -16.27 7.73 3.76
C GLU A 622 -17.74 7.52 4.17
N ALA A 623 -18.00 6.49 4.98
CA ALA A 623 -19.33 6.13 5.47
C ALA A 623 -19.32 5.95 7.00
N GLN A 624 -20.51 5.85 7.60
CA GLN A 624 -20.66 5.59 9.04
C GLN A 624 -20.02 4.24 9.41
N ILE A 625 -19.49 4.16 10.63
CA ILE A 625 -18.79 2.95 11.11
C ILE A 625 -19.71 1.73 11.01
N CYS A 626 -20.95 1.87 11.49
CA CYS A 626 -21.99 0.86 11.37
C CYS A 626 -23.25 1.46 10.74
N GLU A 627 -23.63 0.98 9.57
CA GLU A 627 -24.90 1.32 8.93
C GLU A 627 -25.97 0.26 9.27
N LYS A 628 -27.23 0.68 9.39
CA LYS A 628 -28.34 -0.21 9.75
C LYS A 628 -28.51 -1.40 8.79
N ASP A 629 -28.19 -1.22 7.51
CA ASP A 629 -28.41 -2.20 6.44
C ASP A 629 -27.16 -3.04 6.09
N ARG A 630 -26.02 -2.82 6.77
CA ARG A 630 -24.76 -3.49 6.44
C ARG A 630 -24.79 -4.96 6.88
N LYS A 631 -25.07 -5.86 5.94
CA LYS A 631 -24.98 -7.32 6.16
C LYS A 631 -23.53 -7.72 6.48
N ARG A 632 -23.32 -8.59 7.48
CA ARG A 632 -22.01 -9.11 7.95
C ARG A 632 -21.05 -8.09 8.59
N TRP A 633 -21.54 -7.17 9.41
CA TRP A 633 -20.68 -6.32 10.24
C TRP A 633 -20.34 -6.99 11.59
N CYS A 634 -19.04 -7.14 11.89
CA CYS A 634 -18.55 -7.55 13.21
C CYS A 634 -17.61 -6.47 13.77
N PRO A 635 -18.02 -5.70 14.80
CA PRO A 635 -17.20 -4.62 15.36
C PRO A 635 -15.85 -5.10 15.90
N LYS A 636 -15.83 -6.25 16.58
CA LYS A 636 -14.60 -6.86 17.13
C LYS A 636 -13.61 -7.20 16.02
N THR A 637 -14.07 -7.80 14.92
CA THR A 637 -13.24 -8.09 13.75
C THR A 637 -12.76 -6.81 13.07
N TRP A 638 -13.61 -5.78 12.98
CA TRP A 638 -13.24 -4.49 12.42
C TRP A 638 -12.15 -3.80 13.26
N LEU A 639 -12.29 -3.78 14.59
CA LEU A 639 -11.26 -3.26 15.49
C LEU A 639 -9.95 -4.05 15.37
N LEU A 640 -10.03 -5.38 15.32
CA LEU A 640 -8.85 -6.23 15.14
C LEU A 640 -8.12 -5.91 13.83
N ARG A 641 -8.84 -5.70 12.72
CA ARG A 641 -8.23 -5.30 11.44
C ARG A 641 -7.48 -3.96 11.55
N HIS A 642 -8.05 -2.99 12.24
CA HIS A 642 -7.42 -1.69 12.47
C HIS A 642 -6.20 -1.81 13.40
N TRP A 643 -6.31 -2.63 14.45
CA TRP A 643 -5.20 -2.96 15.34
C TRP A 643 -4.02 -3.57 14.58
N LEU A 644 -4.27 -4.58 13.76
CA LEU A 644 -3.25 -5.30 12.98
C LEU A 644 -2.56 -4.41 11.94
N ARG A 645 -3.23 -3.33 11.50
CA ARG A 645 -2.65 -2.29 10.63
C ARG A 645 -2.04 -1.13 11.41
N THR A 646 -2.12 -1.11 12.73
CA THR A 646 -1.69 0.04 13.56
C THR A 646 -2.41 1.32 13.13
N VAL A 647 -3.73 1.29 13.02
CA VAL A 647 -4.55 2.40 12.51
C VAL A 647 -5.51 2.93 13.56
N ALA A 648 -5.59 4.25 13.65
CA ALA A 648 -6.71 4.96 14.27
C ALA A 648 -7.64 5.54 13.20
N VAL A 649 -8.93 5.69 13.53
CA VAL A 649 -9.99 6.02 12.57
C VAL A 649 -10.55 7.40 12.85
N GLN A 650 -10.57 8.26 11.83
CA GLN A 650 -11.41 9.45 11.74
C GLN A 650 -12.74 9.04 11.10
N CYS A 651 -13.84 9.30 11.78
CA CYS A 651 -15.18 9.02 11.28
C CYS A 651 -15.56 9.98 10.15
N CYS A 652 -16.56 9.60 9.37
CA CYS A 652 -17.20 10.46 8.38
C CYS A 652 -17.86 11.67 9.06
N ASP A 653 -18.11 12.73 8.29
CA ASP A 653 -18.54 14.03 8.83
C ASP A 653 -19.97 13.98 9.44
N ASP A 654 -20.79 13.00 9.03
CA ASP A 654 -22.15 12.77 9.53
C ASP A 654 -22.25 11.67 10.60
N GLN A 655 -21.12 11.10 11.05
CA GLN A 655 -21.11 10.10 12.12
C GLN A 655 -21.73 10.67 13.41
N PRO A 656 -22.78 10.02 13.96
CA PRO A 656 -23.33 10.45 15.23
C PRO A 656 -22.39 10.17 16.42
N LEU A 657 -22.43 11.08 17.39
CA LEU A 657 -21.82 11.00 18.74
C LEU A 657 -20.28 11.03 18.81
N ILE A 658 -19.59 10.51 17.81
CA ILE A 658 -18.13 10.36 17.83
C ILE A 658 -17.51 10.81 16.52
N ASP A 659 -16.30 11.35 16.63
CA ASP A 659 -15.49 11.78 15.51
C ASP A 659 -14.32 10.82 15.27
N LYS A 660 -13.90 10.03 16.27
CA LYS A 660 -12.74 9.13 16.19
C LYS A 660 -12.94 7.82 16.92
N VAL A 661 -12.27 6.78 16.43
CA VAL A 661 -12.12 5.48 17.08
C VAL A 661 -10.64 5.07 17.11
N ILE A 662 -10.16 4.64 18.28
CA ILE A 662 -8.82 4.05 18.46
C ILE A 662 -9.00 2.65 19.04
N PRO A 663 -8.53 1.58 18.36
CA PRO A 663 -8.62 0.22 18.90
C PRO A 663 -7.80 0.03 20.18
N ILE A 664 -8.38 -0.68 21.15
CA ILE A 664 -7.72 -1.15 22.37
C ILE A 664 -7.61 -2.67 22.29
N CYS A 665 -6.44 -3.21 22.65
CA CYS A 665 -6.24 -4.65 22.82
C CYS A 665 -5.99 -4.96 24.30
N PHE A 666 -6.74 -5.92 24.84
CA PHE A 666 -6.53 -6.47 26.17
C PHE A 666 -5.72 -7.77 26.07
N LYS A 667 -4.61 -7.87 26.80
CA LYS A 667 -3.83 -9.12 26.88
C LYS A 667 -4.47 -10.12 27.85
N ALA A 668 -5.09 -9.60 28.91
CA ALA A 668 -5.90 -10.34 29.86
C ALA A 668 -7.02 -9.44 30.41
N PHE A 669 -8.11 -10.05 30.90
CA PHE A 669 -9.14 -9.32 31.63
C PHE A 669 -9.80 -10.25 32.67
N GLY A 670 -10.07 -9.73 33.87
CA GLY A 670 -10.66 -10.53 34.96
C GLY A 670 -9.83 -11.75 35.39
N GLY A 671 -8.51 -11.72 35.17
CA GLY A 671 -7.61 -12.83 35.49
C GLY A 671 -7.64 -14.00 34.50
N LYS A 672 -8.31 -13.85 33.34
CA LYS A 672 -8.38 -14.86 32.28
C LYS A 672 -7.75 -14.35 30.99
N ALA A 673 -7.12 -15.27 30.26
CA ALA A 673 -6.68 -15.05 28.89
C ALA A 673 -7.86 -15.23 27.92
N PHE A 674 -7.70 -14.74 26.69
CA PHE A 674 -8.71 -14.82 25.65
C PHE A 674 -8.45 -16.02 24.72
N ASP A 675 -9.52 -16.66 24.27
CA ASP A 675 -9.45 -17.78 23.34
C ASP A 675 -9.22 -17.33 21.88
N ASN A 676 -9.56 -16.08 21.56
CA ASN A 676 -9.40 -15.50 20.22
C ASN A 676 -9.06 -14.01 20.27
N ALA A 677 -8.45 -13.50 19.19
CA ALA A 677 -7.99 -12.12 19.09
C ALA A 677 -9.12 -11.10 19.04
N ARG A 678 -10.22 -11.39 18.36
CA ARG A 678 -11.36 -10.47 18.27
C ARG A 678 -11.96 -10.17 19.65
N ASP A 679 -11.94 -11.12 20.59
CA ASP A 679 -12.46 -10.93 21.94
C ASP A 679 -11.52 -10.12 22.83
N GLN A 680 -10.27 -9.88 22.40
CA GLN A 680 -9.34 -8.95 23.05
C GLN A 680 -9.64 -7.48 22.73
N MET A 681 -10.53 -7.22 21.77
CA MET A 681 -10.72 -5.87 21.22
C MET A 681 -11.75 -5.05 22.01
N SER A 682 -11.39 -3.80 22.26
CA SER A 682 -12.27 -2.72 22.74
C SER A 682 -11.88 -1.41 22.02
N LEU A 683 -12.40 -0.27 22.48
CA LEU A 683 -12.13 1.01 21.82
C LEU A 683 -11.98 2.21 22.78
N ILE A 684 -11.29 3.22 22.27
CA ILE A 684 -11.47 4.63 22.63
C ILE A 684 -12.41 5.23 21.59
N ALA A 685 -13.55 5.78 22.03
CA ALA A 685 -14.48 6.56 21.23
C ALA A 685 -14.32 8.04 21.62
N ALA A 686 -13.90 8.88 20.67
CA ALA A 686 -13.63 10.30 20.95
C ALA A 686 -14.50 11.21 20.09
N SER A 687 -14.97 12.30 20.69
CA SER A 687 -15.64 13.40 20.00
C SER A 687 -14.89 14.71 20.23
N ASP A 688 -14.90 15.58 19.24
CA ASP A 688 -14.28 16.88 19.29
C ASP A 688 -15.32 17.99 19.25
N LYS A 689 -15.06 19.03 20.02
CA LYS A 689 -15.84 20.25 20.11
C LYS A 689 -14.90 21.44 20.02
N ALA A 690 -15.35 22.49 19.35
CA ALA A 690 -14.68 23.77 19.29
C ALA A 690 -15.66 24.93 19.53
N GLU A 691 -16.75 24.67 20.27
CA GLU A 691 -17.84 25.63 20.49
C GLU A 691 -17.72 26.31 21.86
N GLU A 692 -18.17 27.57 21.97
CA GLU A 692 -18.41 28.23 23.25
C GLU A 692 -19.93 28.29 23.51
N PRO A 693 -20.44 27.92 24.71
CA PRO A 693 -19.72 27.59 25.94
C PRO A 693 -19.32 26.12 26.06
N ALA A 694 -18.31 25.87 26.90
CA ALA A 694 -17.84 24.53 27.27
C ALA A 694 -18.97 23.66 27.84
N ASP A 695 -19.01 22.38 27.45
CA ASP A 695 -20.03 21.41 27.88
C ASP A 695 -19.40 20.15 28.48
N PRO A 696 -19.02 20.17 29.78
CA PRO A 696 -18.42 19.02 30.47
C PRO A 696 -19.30 17.78 30.49
N CYS A 697 -20.62 17.91 30.30
CA CYS A 697 -21.54 16.78 30.32
C CYS A 697 -21.59 16.06 28.97
N SER A 698 -20.99 16.62 27.90
CA SER A 698 -21.07 16.04 26.56
C SER A 698 -20.55 14.61 26.47
N VAL A 699 -19.50 14.29 27.23
CA VAL A 699 -18.88 12.96 27.24
C VAL A 699 -19.84 11.89 27.74
N SER A 700 -20.86 12.25 28.53
CA SER A 700 -21.88 11.32 29.00
C SER A 700 -22.80 10.80 27.89
N SER A 701 -22.98 11.57 26.81
CA SER A 701 -23.82 11.20 25.67
C SER A 701 -23.19 10.14 24.76
N ILE A 702 -21.87 9.95 24.84
CA ILE A 702 -21.17 8.95 24.05
C ILE A 702 -21.53 7.57 24.61
N THR A 703 -22.11 6.73 23.77
CA THR A 703 -22.44 5.34 24.11
C THR A 703 -22.11 4.40 22.94
N ARG A 704 -21.41 3.29 23.22
CA ARG A 704 -20.97 2.35 22.18
C ARG A 704 -22.08 1.42 21.69
N ASN A 705 -23.20 1.33 22.41
CA ASN A 705 -24.42 0.63 21.97
C ASN A 705 -25.23 1.41 20.93
N HIS A 706 -24.90 2.68 20.67
CA HIS A 706 -25.60 3.49 19.68
C HIS A 706 -25.61 2.80 18.32
N HIS A 707 -26.74 2.88 17.60
CA HIS A 707 -26.95 2.15 16.35
C HIS A 707 -25.92 2.44 15.24
N SER A 708 -25.24 3.60 15.29
CA SER A 708 -24.17 3.98 14.35
C SER A 708 -22.75 3.54 14.78
N ILE A 709 -22.60 2.96 15.97
CA ILE A 709 -21.33 2.48 16.54
C ILE A 709 -21.40 0.95 16.72
N ARG A 710 -22.43 0.47 17.43
CA ARG A 710 -22.73 -0.95 17.70
C ARG A 710 -21.53 -1.77 18.13
N CYS A 711 -20.61 -1.19 18.90
CA CYS A 711 -19.37 -1.86 19.29
C CYS A 711 -19.44 -2.36 20.74
N VAL A 712 -20.42 -3.21 21.05
CA VAL A 712 -20.65 -3.74 22.40
C VAL A 712 -19.70 -4.92 22.66
N THR A 713 -18.91 -4.84 23.73
CA THR A 713 -18.00 -5.90 24.18
C THR A 713 -18.04 -6.04 25.69
N ASP A 714 -17.65 -7.18 26.25
CA ASP A 714 -17.56 -7.34 27.72
C ASP A 714 -16.38 -6.59 28.36
N LEU A 715 -15.55 -5.95 27.54
CA LEU A 715 -14.32 -5.28 27.97
C LEU A 715 -14.56 -3.81 28.32
N PRO A 716 -13.75 -3.24 29.24
CA PRO A 716 -13.74 -1.81 29.49
C PRO A 716 -13.41 -1.01 28.24
N TRP A 717 -13.98 0.19 28.15
CA TRP A 717 -13.78 1.10 27.01
C TRP A 717 -13.67 2.55 27.47
N ILE A 718 -13.23 3.43 26.59
CA ILE A 718 -12.95 4.83 26.94
C ILE A 718 -13.80 5.75 26.06
N ALA A 719 -14.50 6.69 26.68
CA ALA A 719 -15.18 7.79 26.00
C ALA A 719 -14.43 9.10 26.25
N VAL A 720 -14.11 9.86 25.21
CA VAL A 720 -13.38 11.13 25.34
C VAL A 720 -14.11 12.27 24.63
N THR A 721 -14.22 13.43 25.27
CA THR A 721 -14.55 14.69 24.57
C THR A 721 -13.36 15.64 24.64
N PHE A 722 -12.88 16.10 23.48
CA PHE A 722 -11.94 17.20 23.32
C PHE A 722 -12.70 18.51 23.10
N ASP A 723 -12.77 19.38 24.10
CA ASP A 723 -13.34 20.72 23.97
C ASP A 723 -12.23 21.76 23.77
N MET A 724 -11.75 21.87 22.52
CA MET A 724 -10.60 22.71 22.16
C MET A 724 -10.94 24.19 22.00
N GLY A 725 -12.23 24.54 21.93
CA GLY A 725 -12.72 25.92 21.86
C GLY A 725 -12.79 26.60 23.22
N ALA A 726 -12.87 25.81 24.29
CA ALA A 726 -12.94 26.33 25.65
C ALA A 726 -11.69 27.12 26.07
N LYS A 727 -11.90 28.25 26.75
CA LYS A 727 -10.83 29.08 27.33
C LYS A 727 -10.21 28.47 28.58
N GLU A 728 -10.97 27.64 29.29
CA GLU A 728 -10.53 27.00 30.53
C GLU A 728 -9.87 25.66 30.23
N SER A 729 -8.65 25.48 30.75
CA SER A 729 -7.88 24.25 30.60
C SER A 729 -8.15 23.31 31.77
N VAL A 730 -8.97 22.27 31.54
CA VAL A 730 -9.39 21.33 32.59
C VAL A 730 -9.47 19.92 32.02
N VAL A 731 -9.05 18.94 32.82
CA VAL A 731 -9.31 17.52 32.59
C VAL A 731 -10.19 17.02 33.73
N ARG A 732 -11.31 16.36 33.38
CA ARG A 732 -12.21 15.69 34.33
C ARG A 732 -12.48 14.30 33.85
N SER A 733 -12.58 13.35 34.76
CA SER A 733 -12.97 11.99 34.41
C SER A 733 -13.80 11.31 35.48
N THR A 734 -14.54 10.30 35.05
CA THR A 734 -15.39 9.46 35.90
C THR A 734 -15.29 8.02 35.45
N PHE A 735 -15.38 7.10 36.39
CA PHE A 735 -15.42 5.66 36.12
C PHE A 735 -16.45 4.99 37.03
N SER A 736 -17.25 4.07 36.49
CA SER A 736 -18.26 3.35 37.27
C SER A 736 -17.63 2.23 38.10
N THR A 737 -17.98 2.13 39.39
CA THR A 737 -17.47 1.10 40.31
C THR A 737 -18.44 -0.07 40.52
N THR A 738 -19.66 -0.02 39.98
CA THR A 738 -20.78 -0.88 40.36
C THR A 738 -20.61 -2.36 39.99
N ARG A 739 -19.80 -2.68 38.96
CA ARG A 739 -19.60 -4.08 38.49
C ARG A 739 -18.47 -4.81 39.24
N LEU A 740 -17.42 -4.11 39.68
CA LEU A 740 -16.34 -4.71 40.49
C LEU A 740 -16.83 -5.19 41.87
N ASP A 741 -17.78 -4.47 42.46
CA ASP A 741 -18.36 -4.84 43.76
C ASP A 741 -19.15 -6.17 43.65
N ASN A 742 -19.81 -6.46 42.52
CA ASN A 742 -20.54 -7.72 42.29
C ASN A 742 -19.62 -8.92 41.98
N VAL A 743 -18.49 -8.71 41.29
CA VAL A 743 -17.50 -9.77 41.05
C VAL A 743 -16.81 -10.18 42.36
N ASN A 744 -16.53 -9.21 43.23
CA ASN A 744 -15.97 -9.48 44.56
C ASN A 744 -16.99 -10.11 45.52
N ALA A 745 -18.29 -9.79 45.40
CA ALA A 745 -19.36 -10.45 46.16
C ALA A 745 -19.53 -11.92 45.73
N ASN A 746 -19.51 -12.21 44.42
CA ASN A 746 -19.60 -13.59 43.90
C ASN A 746 -18.35 -14.44 44.19
N ALA A 747 -17.17 -13.81 44.33
CA ALA A 747 -15.96 -14.49 44.80
C ALA A 747 -16.02 -14.83 46.30
N ALA A 748 -16.77 -14.07 47.10
CA ALA A 748 -17.02 -14.38 48.51
C ALA A 748 -18.10 -15.45 48.71
N GLU A 749 -19.09 -15.56 47.80
CA GLU A 749 -20.18 -16.53 47.88
C GLU A 749 -19.85 -17.93 47.31
N ASN A 750 -18.81 -18.07 46.48
CA ASN A 750 -18.38 -19.38 45.93
C ASN A 750 -17.55 -20.25 46.90
N THR A 751 -17.71 -20.08 48.21
CA THR A 751 -17.14 -20.99 49.24
C THR A 751 -18.18 -21.86 49.94
N SER A 752 -19.43 -21.92 49.48
CA SER A 752 -20.43 -22.85 50.02
C SER A 752 -21.34 -23.48 48.97
N ASP A 753 -21.27 -24.82 48.95
CA ASP A 753 -22.26 -25.80 48.53
C ASP A 753 -22.34 -26.26 47.06
N GLU A 754 -21.77 -27.45 46.87
CA GLU A 754 -22.07 -28.44 45.85
C GLU A 754 -23.53 -28.94 45.96
N ALA A 755 -24.27 -28.95 44.84
CA ALA A 755 -25.30 -29.97 44.61
C ALA A 755 -25.59 -30.17 43.12
N LYS A 756 -25.39 -31.41 42.68
CA LYS A 756 -25.72 -31.98 41.38
C LYS A 756 -27.23 -31.92 41.09
N THR A 757 -27.61 -31.72 39.82
CA THR A 757 -28.52 -32.66 39.13
C THR A 757 -28.53 -32.46 37.61
N SER A 758 -28.40 -33.59 36.93
CA SER A 758 -28.58 -33.88 35.50
C SER A 758 -30.02 -33.72 35.02
N TYR A 759 -30.26 -33.35 33.76
CA TYR A 759 -31.24 -34.00 32.85
C TYR A 759 -30.94 -33.61 31.38
N GLU A 760 -31.37 -34.50 30.49
CA GLU A 760 -30.91 -34.74 29.12
C GLU A 760 -31.50 -33.82 28.03
N GLU A 761 -30.89 -33.95 26.85
CA GLU A 761 -31.16 -33.37 25.54
C GLU A 761 -32.62 -33.50 25.04
N GLU A 762 -33.09 -32.51 24.28
CA GLU A 762 -33.81 -32.80 23.02
C GLU A 762 -33.80 -31.59 22.07
N THR A 763 -33.56 -31.89 20.80
CA THR A 763 -33.47 -31.03 19.61
C THR A 763 -34.83 -30.62 19.06
N SER A 764 -34.99 -29.37 18.61
CA SER A 764 -35.79 -29.07 17.40
C SER A 764 -35.54 -27.65 16.87
N GLU A 765 -35.44 -27.59 15.54
CA GLU A 765 -35.26 -26.43 14.69
C GLU A 765 -36.51 -25.52 14.61
N ASP A 766 -36.24 -24.26 14.22
CA ASP A 766 -37.13 -23.29 13.59
C ASP A 766 -38.19 -22.60 14.47
N GLU A 767 -37.92 -21.34 14.84
CA GLU A 767 -38.95 -20.29 14.84
C GLU A 767 -38.31 -18.89 14.81
N THR A 768 -38.57 -18.18 13.72
CA THR A 768 -38.46 -16.72 13.61
C THR A 768 -39.53 -16.06 14.49
N LEU A 769 -39.14 -15.09 15.35
CA LEU A 769 -39.85 -13.81 15.61
C LEU A 769 -39.26 -13.14 16.87
N GLU A 770 -38.90 -11.86 16.70
CA GLU A 770 -39.07 -10.76 17.68
C GLU A 770 -38.65 -11.01 19.15
N ASP A 771 -37.39 -10.68 19.46
CA ASP A 771 -36.98 -10.22 20.80
C ASP A 771 -36.22 -8.89 20.66
N ASP A 772 -36.95 -7.85 20.25
CA ASP A 772 -36.65 -6.47 20.66
C ASP A 772 -37.38 -6.28 22.00
N VAL A 773 -36.67 -6.36 23.13
CA VAL A 773 -36.94 -5.68 24.42
C VAL A 773 -36.09 -6.32 25.52
N GLU A 774 -35.30 -5.50 26.23
CA GLU A 774 -34.47 -5.79 27.42
C GLU A 774 -33.02 -6.29 27.23
N GLU A 775 -32.15 -5.47 26.64
CA GLU A 775 -30.69 -5.56 26.88
C GLU A 775 -30.00 -4.19 27.09
N ASP A 776 -30.76 -3.15 27.49
CA ASP A 776 -30.33 -1.74 27.47
C ASP A 776 -29.56 -1.25 28.73
N VAL A 777 -29.25 -2.10 29.72
CA VAL A 777 -28.78 -1.62 31.05
C VAL A 777 -27.34 -2.02 31.44
N LEU A 778 -26.61 -2.81 30.64
CA LEU A 778 -25.30 -3.36 31.06
C LEU A 778 -24.04 -2.59 30.59
N ASP A 779 -24.16 -1.64 29.66
CA ASP A 779 -23.01 -1.11 28.92
C ASP A 779 -22.28 0.07 29.59
N GLU A 780 -22.95 0.82 30.46
CA GLU A 780 -22.38 2.01 31.13
C GLU A 780 -21.39 1.66 32.25
N ALA A 781 -21.39 0.42 32.74
CA ALA A 781 -20.73 0.05 33.98
C ALA A 781 -19.19 -0.10 33.88
N LEU A 782 -18.59 -0.09 32.69
CA LEU A 782 -17.14 -0.23 32.48
C LEU A 782 -16.57 0.81 31.50
N CYS A 783 -17.05 2.05 31.58
CA CYS A 783 -16.59 3.16 30.75
C CYS A 783 -15.76 4.16 31.54
N LEU A 784 -14.53 4.43 31.10
CA LEU A 784 -13.77 5.62 31.55
C LEU A 784 -14.16 6.80 30.68
N ARG A 785 -14.86 7.77 31.26
CA ARG A 785 -15.28 8.99 30.57
C ARG A 785 -14.31 10.11 30.90
N ILE A 786 -13.72 10.72 29.87
CA ILE A 786 -12.74 11.80 29.99
C ILE A 786 -13.25 13.03 29.24
N TYR A 787 -13.36 14.14 29.94
CA TYR A 787 -13.60 15.45 29.36
C TYR A 787 -12.32 16.28 29.48
N ALA A 788 -11.76 16.70 28.35
CA ALA A 788 -10.56 17.52 28.29
C ALA A 788 -10.85 18.81 27.54
N SER A 789 -10.71 19.95 28.21
CA SER A 789 -10.98 21.28 27.65
C SER A 789 -9.72 22.13 27.58
N GLY A 790 -9.68 23.05 26.62
CA GLY A 790 -8.59 23.98 26.41
C GLY A 790 -7.37 23.36 25.71
N MET A 791 -6.76 24.12 24.81
CA MET A 791 -5.54 23.73 24.10
C MET A 791 -4.30 24.31 24.79
N SER A 792 -3.79 23.62 25.82
CA SER A 792 -2.61 24.11 26.55
C SER A 792 -1.80 22.99 27.20
N ALA A 793 -0.58 23.28 27.64
CA ALA A 793 0.22 22.36 28.44
C ALA A 793 -0.42 21.97 29.80
N GLN A 794 -1.45 22.68 30.28
CA GLN A 794 -2.19 22.27 31.47
C GLN A 794 -3.11 21.07 31.18
N THR A 795 -3.74 21.06 30.00
CA THR A 795 -4.60 19.96 29.54
C THR A 795 -3.76 18.83 28.94
N PHE A 796 -2.69 19.20 28.23
CA PHE A 796 -1.83 18.29 27.47
C PHE A 796 -0.36 18.48 27.85
N PRO A 797 0.12 17.87 28.95
CA PRO A 797 1.44 18.17 29.52
C PRO A 797 2.62 18.02 28.57
N PHE A 798 2.56 17.07 27.63
CA PHE A 798 3.62 16.86 26.64
C PHE A 798 3.88 18.09 25.75
N LEU A 799 2.94 19.03 25.61
CA LEU A 799 3.13 20.26 24.85
C LEU A 799 4.25 21.13 25.43
N ALA A 800 4.53 21.03 26.73
CA ALA A 800 5.65 21.72 27.37
C ALA A 800 7.02 21.24 26.87
N GLU A 801 7.10 20.02 26.35
CA GLU A 801 8.33 19.42 25.81
C GLU A 801 8.63 19.86 24.37
N LEU A 802 7.65 20.49 23.70
CA LEU A 802 7.77 20.95 22.32
C LEU A 802 7.49 22.46 22.24
N PRO A 803 8.48 23.31 22.62
CA PRO A 803 8.28 24.76 22.67
C PRO A 803 7.75 25.33 21.35
N GLY A 804 6.66 26.10 21.44
CA GLY A 804 5.99 26.73 20.30
C GLY A 804 4.86 25.90 19.69
N LEU A 805 4.79 24.59 19.95
CA LEU A 805 3.72 23.74 19.41
C LEU A 805 2.34 24.16 19.91
N GLU A 806 2.20 24.46 21.21
CA GLU A 806 0.93 24.92 21.80
C GLU A 806 0.37 26.13 21.04
N HIS A 807 1.22 27.11 20.70
CA HIS A 807 0.79 28.30 19.97
C HIS A 807 0.32 27.96 18.55
N ILE A 808 1.05 27.08 17.85
CA ILE A 808 0.70 26.62 16.50
C ILE A 808 -0.66 25.92 16.51
N LEU A 809 -0.89 24.99 17.44
CA LEU A 809 -2.14 24.24 17.53
C LEU A 809 -3.32 25.17 17.87
N ASN A 810 -3.15 26.09 18.81
CA ASN A 810 -4.16 27.10 19.13
C ASN A 810 -4.55 27.95 17.91
N ASP A 811 -3.58 28.39 17.11
CA ASP A 811 -3.86 29.16 15.91
C ASP A 811 -4.65 28.36 14.87
N ILE A 812 -4.33 27.06 14.72
CA ILE A 812 -5.06 26.14 13.83
C ILE A 812 -6.51 25.97 14.33
N VAL A 813 -6.74 25.75 15.63
CA VAL A 813 -8.10 25.66 16.22
C VAL A 813 -8.88 26.96 16.00
N ARG A 814 -8.28 28.13 16.26
CA ARG A 814 -8.92 29.43 16.00
C ARG A 814 -9.31 29.61 14.55
N ARG A 815 -8.50 29.11 13.61
CA ARG A 815 -8.81 29.19 12.19
C ARG A 815 -10.03 28.34 11.81
N ALA A 816 -10.20 27.19 12.45
CA ALA A 816 -11.34 26.29 12.27
C ALA A 816 -12.67 26.92 12.70
N MET A 817 -12.65 27.75 13.77
CA MET A 817 -13.82 28.50 14.25
C MET A 817 -14.18 29.74 13.40
N GLY A 818 -13.39 30.06 12.37
CA GLY A 818 -13.65 31.20 11.48
C GLY A 818 -14.70 30.89 10.42
N PRO A 819 -15.29 31.90 9.75
CA PRO A 819 -16.31 31.68 8.72
C PRO A 819 -15.77 30.76 7.61
N PRO A 820 -16.57 29.76 7.17
CA PRO A 820 -16.14 28.82 6.15
C PRO A 820 -15.85 29.55 4.84
N TYR A 821 -14.86 29.07 4.09
CA TYR A 821 -14.76 29.45 2.68
C TYR A 821 -16.01 28.90 1.96
N PRO A 822 -16.59 29.64 0.99
CA PRO A 822 -17.79 29.18 0.29
C PRO A 822 -17.56 27.79 -0.34
N LEU A 823 -18.50 26.88 -0.09
CA LEU A 823 -18.46 25.43 -0.33
C LEU A 823 -19.41 24.90 -1.46
N PRO A 824 -19.54 25.47 -2.68
CA PRO A 824 -20.64 25.03 -3.56
C PRO A 824 -20.31 23.84 -4.49
N ILE A 825 -19.03 23.57 -4.80
CA ILE A 825 -18.67 22.69 -5.93
C ILE A 825 -18.24 21.28 -5.52
N GLN A 826 -17.75 21.09 -4.29
CA GLN A 826 -17.03 19.87 -3.89
C GLN A 826 -17.96 18.69 -3.60
N GLN A 827 -19.07 18.91 -2.87
CA GLN A 827 -20.10 17.87 -2.66
C GLN A 827 -20.71 17.40 -3.98
N HIS A 828 -20.83 18.30 -4.96
CA HIS A 828 -21.39 17.96 -6.27
C HIS A 828 -20.40 17.17 -7.13
N LEU A 829 -19.09 17.43 -7.01
CA LEU A 829 -18.05 16.70 -7.76
C LEU A 829 -17.66 15.36 -7.09
N SER A 830 -17.80 15.24 -5.76
CA SER A 830 -17.56 13.99 -5.04
C SER A 830 -18.46 12.86 -5.55
N ASN A 831 -19.76 13.13 -5.66
CA ASN A 831 -20.75 12.15 -6.14
C ASN A 831 -20.60 11.85 -7.65
N VAL A 832 -20.02 12.77 -8.43
CA VAL A 832 -19.75 12.55 -9.87
C VAL A 832 -18.51 11.67 -10.09
N MET A 833 -17.70 11.46 -9.04
CA MET A 833 -16.40 10.80 -9.07
C MET A 833 -16.40 9.41 -8.41
N GLU A 834 -17.58 8.84 -8.10
CA GLU A 834 -17.80 7.48 -7.53
C GLU A 834 -17.25 6.33 -8.40
N PHE A 835 -16.63 6.61 -9.55
CA PHE A 835 -15.85 5.62 -10.30
C PHE A 835 -14.50 5.40 -9.60
N GLY A 836 -14.52 4.69 -8.48
CA GLY A 836 -13.36 4.42 -7.64
C GLY A 836 -13.67 3.89 -6.24
N GLU A 837 -14.92 4.01 -5.75
CA GLU A 837 -15.37 3.30 -4.55
C GLU A 837 -15.47 1.81 -4.87
N THR A 838 -14.38 1.10 -4.71
CA THR A 838 -14.42 -0.36 -4.68
C THR A 838 -13.61 -0.84 -3.51
N SER A 839 -14.18 -0.65 -2.32
CA SER A 839 -14.04 -1.61 -1.24
C SER A 839 -15.29 -2.49 -1.17
N GLU A 840 -15.73 -2.97 -2.34
CA GLU A 840 -16.64 -4.12 -2.38
C GLU A 840 -15.94 -5.32 -1.72
N GLU A 841 -16.70 -6.19 -1.05
CA GLU A 841 -16.21 -7.40 -0.34
C GLU A 841 -15.23 -8.22 -1.23
N ASP A 842 -15.49 -8.21 -2.54
CA ASP A 842 -14.70 -8.82 -3.61
C ASP A 842 -13.26 -8.31 -3.75
N HIS A 843 -12.96 -7.07 -3.37
CA HIS A 843 -11.62 -6.47 -3.40
C HIS A 843 -10.78 -6.79 -2.16
N MET A 844 -11.44 -7.30 -1.12
CA MET A 844 -10.82 -7.84 0.09
C MET A 844 -10.59 -9.36 -0.02
N ALA A 845 -10.83 -9.98 -1.19
CA ALA A 845 -10.70 -11.43 -1.38
C ALA A 845 -9.29 -11.99 -1.07
N TRP A 846 -8.26 -11.13 -1.07
CA TRP A 846 -6.90 -11.49 -0.62
C TRP A 846 -6.84 -11.84 0.89
N GLU A 847 -7.79 -11.35 1.70
CA GLU A 847 -7.87 -11.60 3.14
C GLU A 847 -8.16 -13.07 3.49
N TYR A 848 -8.81 -13.83 2.59
CA TYR A 848 -9.10 -15.25 2.78
C TYR A 848 -7.88 -16.16 2.53
N GLY A 849 -6.72 -15.57 2.23
CA GLY A 849 -5.45 -16.27 2.06
C GLY A 849 -5.41 -17.19 0.84
N LYS A 850 -4.37 -18.04 0.78
CA LYS A 850 -4.08 -18.97 -0.33
C LYS A 850 -5.16 -20.06 -0.55
N GLN A 851 -6.19 -20.13 0.28
CA GLN A 851 -7.14 -21.25 0.33
C GLN A 851 -8.45 -21.01 -0.45
N ALA A 852 -8.69 -19.80 -0.98
CA ALA A 852 -9.92 -19.46 -1.69
C ALA A 852 -9.76 -19.35 -3.23
N LEU A 853 -8.87 -20.14 -3.84
CA LEU A 853 -8.77 -20.31 -5.29
C LEU A 853 -8.81 -21.78 -5.68
#